data_AF-A0A1N7KTQ0-F1
#
_entry.id   AF-A0A1N7KTQ0-F1
#
_cell.length_a   1.000
_cell.length_b   1.000
_cell.length_c   1.000
_cell.angle_alpha   90.00
_cell.angle_beta   90.00
_cell.angle_gamma   90.00
#
_symmetry.space_group_name_H-M   'P 1'
#
loop_
_entity.id
_entity.type
_entity.pdbx_description
1 polymer ?
#
loop_
_entity_poly.entity_id
_entity_poly.type
_entity_poly.pdbx_seq_one_letter_code
_entity_poly.pdbx_strand_id
1 'polypeptide(L)'
;MFNDKPMSYMKIFISILSMLLVLTAFRVMWMDHPHGTEKAPPVEAGVLDLREISMKGDDVVHLNGEWNFYPGAFLEDTTGETNTVIGVPGDWSERMSGSSKGHGTYEVSIMLPEEATDDIYGLRFVNINTSAHVYIDGERVLEIGDPATEKRDMVRRQGAEKVLFFSDQQKIDVTVQVSNYEVPYLGGITSEVQFGKDTAIQAQRNTSLFLQSLVVIIYLLHAMYLFVLLLFDRGGVKKDVLFFAILLVLTALMTLIDFDVVFVFPFPISIYYKVILLMEVSVLLVLLHFTNAFFQQKLPWFHHLVYLYGGVVAIAVFVPFSTAIQFLPLTFLFYIGGLVYVYVQTIIKLREGERNAWFLLIFLSSFTSEFFWSIGVKAGLVDLPYYPFDLLICLVAMVFLVLARHKKIMEVNEQQSSALREVDKNKEEFLATASRELRGPLQGIINITDNVLRHSSDKLPSKNEEDLKNLLSLGNQMNFLLNDFLDISKLEHTYTMPDRKGVDLSAVVSGVISMVRFKTEAKRIHIHSDIPSPFPRVLANKNRLIQILYNLLDNAIKYTPEGSIAVYARESTSEVTVYVEDTGIGLTQEGKGRIFEPYQSESVSDYFTEGGIGLGLPIVKKLVNMHGGKVGVTSELDKGSIFFFTLPIDNQVEKVKNVTIEKDEKESANVADLNGDSEILLVDDDPVTLRVIKNILEMDYKVTTVPSAEEALEFAEERTWKLIIVDAMMPGLSGYELTREIRQKHPLSDLPVLLLVPRDLQQDIYSAYQSGANDYIVKPVDTSELQARVTGLMEMKKSFEERLRLEAAWLQAQIKPHFLFNTLNTIAHLGETDTDRMLEVLEEFSEFLQRSYSMRNEEGLVSMEDELELTRSYVNIQKARFGEKLMVNWEIGESHLKIPPLSIQTLVENAINHGILNKIDGGTVSIQVQREAGDTLVSIVDDGVGMSPEKVERIETETLGSGVGLMNTDRRLRKIFGEGLRIYSSEGQGTFVSFKVF
;
A
#
# COMPACT_ATOMS: atom_id res chain seq x y z
N MET A 1 31.43 -17.08 -4.19
CA MET A 1 32.14 -18.31 -4.58
C MET A 1 33.38 -18.49 -3.68
N PHE A 2 33.22 -19.06 -2.48
CA PHE A 2 34.32 -19.54 -1.62
C PHE A 2 33.81 -20.77 -0.86
N ASN A 3 34.38 -21.92 -1.21
CA ASN A 3 34.04 -23.30 -0.81
C ASN A 3 33.55 -23.49 0.65
N ASP A 4 32.45 -24.22 0.80
CA ASP A 4 31.89 -24.78 2.06
C ASP A 4 32.70 -25.99 2.56
N LYS A 5 34.04 -25.86 2.66
CA LYS A 5 34.85 -26.85 3.39
C LYS A 5 35.14 -26.33 4.79
N PRO A 6 34.96 -27.15 5.84
CA PRO A 6 35.33 -26.76 7.20
C PRO A 6 36.82 -26.39 7.22
N MET A 7 37.13 -25.24 7.79
CA MET A 7 38.51 -24.76 7.85
C MET A 7 39.38 -25.71 8.69
N SER A 8 40.60 -25.95 8.23
CA SER A 8 41.61 -26.73 8.97
C SER A 8 42.09 -25.92 10.18
N TYR A 9 42.28 -26.59 11.33
CA TYR A 9 42.87 -26.00 12.53
C TYR A 9 44.19 -25.28 12.23
N MET A 10 45.00 -25.82 11.31
CA MET A 10 46.27 -25.23 10.92
C MET A 10 46.09 -23.84 10.28
N LYS A 11 45.05 -23.62 9.48
CA LYS A 11 44.78 -22.30 8.89
C LYS A 11 44.36 -21.28 9.93
N ILE A 12 43.53 -21.69 10.89
CA ILE A 12 43.09 -20.82 11.98
C ILE A 12 44.27 -20.46 12.88
N PHE A 13 45.11 -21.45 13.23
CA PHE A 13 46.33 -21.23 14.01
C PHE A 13 47.31 -20.28 13.32
N ILE A 14 47.60 -20.48 12.02
CA ILE A 14 48.45 -19.57 11.23
C ILE A 14 47.87 -18.15 11.23
N SER A 15 46.54 -18.02 11.16
CA SER A 15 45.90 -16.70 11.16
C SER A 15 46.05 -16.00 12.52
N ILE A 16 45.87 -16.71 13.64
CA ILE A 16 46.12 -16.17 14.99
C ILE A 16 47.57 -15.72 15.12
N LEU A 17 48.52 -16.58 14.72
CA LEU A 17 49.94 -16.27 14.81
C LEU A 17 50.32 -15.06 13.94
N SER A 18 49.82 -15.02 12.70
CA SER A 18 50.03 -13.88 11.80
C SER A 18 49.49 -12.59 12.40
N MET A 19 48.32 -12.64 13.05
CA MET A 19 47.71 -11.45 13.63
C MET A 19 48.49 -10.95 14.85
N LEU A 20 48.91 -11.84 15.75
CA LEU A 20 49.77 -11.50 16.89
C LEU A 20 51.12 -10.92 16.44
N LEU A 21 51.69 -11.43 15.34
CA LEU A 21 52.93 -10.91 14.76
C LEU A 21 52.75 -9.49 14.20
N VAL A 22 51.63 -9.24 13.50
CA VAL A 22 51.30 -7.89 13.00
C VAL A 22 51.09 -6.91 14.14
N LEU A 23 50.32 -7.27 15.18
CA LEU A 23 50.11 -6.41 16.36
C LEU A 23 51.43 -6.10 17.07
N THR A 24 52.29 -7.12 17.24
CA THR A 24 53.62 -6.95 17.82
C THR A 24 54.48 -6.02 16.96
N ALA A 25 54.46 -6.17 15.64
CA ALA A 25 55.23 -5.30 14.74
C ALA A 25 54.75 -3.84 14.81
N PHE A 26 53.44 -3.59 14.87
CA PHE A 26 52.89 -2.25 15.08
C PHE A 26 53.34 -1.64 16.41
N ARG A 27 53.32 -2.44 17.49
CA ARG A 27 53.76 -1.97 18.81
C ARG A 27 55.26 -1.68 18.87
N VAL A 28 56.09 -2.52 18.26
CA VAL A 28 57.54 -2.26 18.15
C VAL A 28 57.81 -1.01 17.30
N MET A 29 57.09 -0.83 16.19
CA MET A 29 57.19 0.39 15.38
C MET A 29 56.76 1.64 16.15
N TRP A 30 55.75 1.52 17.02
CA TRP A 30 55.34 2.60 17.93
C TRP A 30 56.43 2.90 18.96
N MET A 31 57.05 1.87 19.53
CA MET A 31 58.15 2.00 20.50
C MET A 31 59.38 2.70 19.89
N ASP A 32 59.72 2.38 18.63
CA ASP A 32 60.85 2.98 17.91
C ASP A 32 60.55 4.40 17.39
N HIS A 33 59.30 4.86 17.43
CA HIS A 33 58.94 6.22 17.04
C HIS A 33 59.42 7.21 18.11
N PRO A 34 60.16 8.28 17.76
CA PRO A 34 60.61 9.27 18.73
C PRO A 34 59.40 10.07 19.25
N HIS A 35 58.88 9.70 20.42
CA HIS A 35 57.77 10.41 21.09
C HIS A 35 58.26 11.63 21.86
N GLY A 36 59.24 12.35 21.30
CA GLY A 36 60.00 13.37 22.02
C GLY A 36 60.91 12.76 23.09
N THR A 37 61.46 11.56 22.86
CA THR A 37 62.48 10.95 23.73
C THR A 37 63.79 10.78 22.95
N GLU A 38 64.86 11.40 23.45
CA GLU A 38 66.20 11.22 22.90
C GLU A 38 66.88 10.03 23.58
N LYS A 39 67.65 9.22 22.81
CA LYS A 39 68.43 8.11 23.37
C LYS A 39 69.62 8.65 24.15
N ALA A 40 69.38 9.13 25.37
CA ALA A 40 70.44 9.48 26.30
C ALA A 40 71.19 8.23 26.79
N PRO A 41 72.48 8.35 27.17
CA PRO A 41 73.18 7.30 27.86
C PRO A 41 72.48 6.99 29.19
N PRO A 42 72.57 5.74 29.68
CA PRO A 42 72.11 5.43 31.02
C PRO A 42 72.91 6.20 32.06
N VAL A 43 72.33 6.38 33.25
CA VAL A 43 73.06 6.88 34.42
C VAL A 43 74.16 5.87 34.77
N GLU A 44 75.40 6.34 34.91
CA GLU A 44 76.53 5.50 35.30
C GLU A 44 77.13 6.05 36.60
N ALA A 45 77.24 5.20 37.63
CA ALA A 45 77.80 5.56 38.94
C ALA A 45 77.19 6.84 39.56
N GLY A 46 75.88 7.03 39.40
CA GLY A 46 75.14 8.18 39.93
C GLY A 46 75.31 9.48 39.13
N VAL A 47 75.87 9.44 37.92
CA VAL A 47 76.01 10.63 37.06
C VAL A 47 75.36 10.38 35.70
N LEU A 48 74.56 11.33 35.25
CA LEU A 48 74.06 11.42 33.89
C LEU A 48 74.74 12.58 33.16
N ASP A 49 75.51 12.28 32.12
CA ASP A 49 76.22 13.29 31.34
C ASP A 49 75.49 13.61 30.03
N LEU A 50 74.91 14.81 29.96
CA LEU A 50 74.14 15.28 28.80
C LEU A 50 74.88 16.38 28.03
N ARG A 51 76.15 16.68 28.37
CA ARG A 51 76.92 17.79 27.78
C ARG A 51 77.21 17.62 26.29
N GLU A 52 77.30 16.38 25.80
CA GLU A 52 77.54 16.06 24.39
C GLU A 52 76.23 15.84 23.59
N ILE A 53 75.07 15.94 24.25
CA ILE A 53 73.76 15.67 23.65
C ILE A 53 73.07 17.00 23.36
N SER A 54 72.70 17.19 22.09
CA SER A 54 71.93 18.34 21.65
C SER A 54 70.45 18.11 21.98
N MET A 55 70.05 18.29 23.24
CA MET A 55 68.64 18.26 23.63
C MET A 55 67.86 19.27 22.79
N LYS A 56 67.04 18.80 21.84
CA LYS A 56 66.11 19.70 21.16
C LYS A 56 65.01 20.07 22.15
N GLY A 57 64.34 21.19 21.93
CA GLY A 57 63.37 21.77 22.89
C GLY A 57 62.20 20.85 23.30
N ASP A 58 61.98 19.74 22.59
CA ASP A 58 60.88 18.80 22.78
C ASP A 58 61.32 17.43 23.35
N ASP A 59 62.59 17.26 23.71
CA ASP A 59 63.12 15.96 24.14
C ASP A 59 63.02 15.74 25.66
N VAL A 60 62.64 14.52 26.05
CA VAL A 60 62.58 13.97 27.41
C VAL A 60 63.63 12.87 27.53
N VAL A 61 64.40 12.92 28.60
CA VAL A 61 65.47 11.98 28.94
C VAL A 61 65.06 11.13 30.13
N HIS A 62 65.34 9.83 30.08
CA HIS A 62 65.03 8.92 31.17
C HIS A 62 66.28 8.76 32.04
N LEU A 63 66.14 8.95 33.35
CA LEU A 63 67.23 8.81 34.33
C LEU A 63 67.44 7.32 34.70
N ASN A 64 67.39 6.42 33.72
CA ASN A 64 67.51 4.99 33.93
C ASN A 64 69.00 4.60 34.04
N GLY A 65 69.36 3.73 34.97
CA GLY A 65 70.73 3.25 35.14
C GLY A 65 71.13 3.11 36.61
N GLU A 66 72.40 3.33 36.89
CA GLU A 66 73.03 3.13 38.17
C GLU A 66 73.04 4.41 39.03
N TRP A 67 72.22 4.44 40.08
CA TRP A 67 72.14 5.56 41.02
C TRP A 67 72.92 5.26 42.31
N ASN A 68 73.39 6.32 42.98
CA ASN A 68 73.94 6.18 44.33
C ASN A 68 72.80 5.94 45.33
N PHE A 69 72.99 4.99 46.24
CA PHE A 69 71.96 4.54 47.17
C PHE A 69 72.52 4.28 48.57
N TYR A 70 71.83 4.86 49.55
CA TYR A 70 72.10 4.78 50.98
C TYR A 70 70.98 3.98 51.66
N PRO A 71 71.16 2.66 51.88
CA PRO A 71 70.13 1.80 52.46
C PRO A 71 69.91 2.14 53.94
N GLY A 72 68.66 2.46 54.33
CA GLY A 72 68.30 2.68 55.72
C GLY A 72 68.66 4.06 56.29
N ALA A 73 69.04 5.03 55.46
CA ALA A 73 69.40 6.38 55.90
C ALA A 73 68.63 7.46 55.12
N PHE A 74 68.35 8.57 55.82
CA PHE A 74 67.90 9.84 55.25
C PHE A 74 69.04 10.88 55.24
N LEU A 75 68.86 12.00 54.54
CA LEU A 75 69.89 13.04 54.30
C LEU A 75 70.53 13.59 55.58
N GLU A 76 69.84 13.53 56.73
CA GLU A 76 70.40 13.96 58.03
C GLU A 76 71.44 12.97 58.59
N ASP A 77 71.42 11.71 58.11
CA ASP A 77 72.27 10.59 58.55
C ASP A 77 73.37 10.20 57.54
N THR A 78 73.39 10.77 56.31
CA THR A 78 74.29 10.34 55.22
C THR A 78 75.76 10.74 55.41
N THR A 79 76.09 11.59 56.38
CA THR A 79 77.48 12.00 56.63
C THR A 79 78.27 10.88 57.33
N GLY A 80 78.84 9.96 56.55
CA GLY A 80 79.75 8.91 57.04
C GLY A 80 79.36 7.47 56.67
N GLU A 81 78.24 7.27 55.98
CA GLU A 81 77.83 5.94 55.50
C GLU A 81 78.42 5.58 54.13
N THR A 82 78.64 4.28 53.90
CA THR A 82 79.10 3.76 52.61
C THR A 82 77.96 3.74 51.60
N ASN A 83 78.05 4.55 50.55
CA ASN A 83 77.14 4.49 49.42
C ASN A 83 77.29 3.15 48.66
N THR A 84 76.20 2.68 48.07
CA THR A 84 76.20 1.57 47.12
C THR A 84 75.51 2.00 45.85
N VAL A 85 75.79 1.33 44.74
CA VAL A 85 75.10 1.62 43.47
C VAL A 85 73.91 0.70 43.29
N ILE A 86 72.76 1.23 42.88
CA ILE A 86 71.53 0.47 42.60
C ILE A 86 70.97 0.82 41.21
N GLY A 87 70.39 -0.17 40.54
CA GLY A 87 69.68 0.05 39.29
C GLY A 87 68.32 0.71 39.53
N VAL A 88 68.06 1.83 38.85
CA VAL A 88 66.76 2.52 38.80
C VAL A 88 66.27 2.53 37.35
N PRO A 89 65.02 2.11 37.07
CA PRO A 89 64.06 1.52 38.00
C PRO A 89 64.45 0.11 38.47
N GLY A 90 64.14 -0.21 39.73
CA GLY A 90 64.41 -1.55 40.28
C GLY A 90 63.91 -1.73 41.71
N ASP A 91 63.71 -2.97 42.14
CA ASP A 91 63.40 -3.29 43.53
C ASP A 91 64.69 -3.33 44.37
N TRP A 92 64.71 -2.58 45.47
CA TRP A 92 65.87 -2.51 46.37
C TRP A 92 66.05 -3.72 47.28
N SER A 93 65.22 -4.76 47.16
CA SER A 93 65.21 -5.92 48.05
C SER A 93 66.56 -6.64 48.12
N GLU A 94 67.29 -6.72 47.01
CA GLU A 94 68.66 -7.26 46.96
C GLU A 94 69.64 -6.47 47.84
N ARG A 95 69.42 -5.16 48.00
CA ARG A 95 70.26 -4.25 48.82
C ARG A 95 69.71 -4.02 50.22
N MET A 96 68.46 -4.42 50.49
CA MET A 96 67.74 -4.28 51.76
C MET A 96 67.51 -5.63 52.47
N SER A 97 68.56 -6.42 52.66
CA SER A 97 68.53 -7.72 53.38
C SER A 97 67.43 -8.69 52.92
N GLY A 98 67.06 -8.68 51.64
CA GLY A 98 66.03 -9.55 51.05
C GLY A 98 64.59 -9.10 51.31
N SER A 99 64.37 -7.89 51.83
CA SER A 99 63.05 -7.30 52.07
C SER A 99 62.83 -6.09 51.19
N SER A 100 61.72 -6.06 50.43
CA SER A 100 61.28 -4.84 49.73
C SER A 100 60.73 -3.78 50.70
N LYS A 101 60.59 -4.08 51.99
CA LYS A 101 60.20 -3.11 53.03
C LYS A 101 61.42 -2.48 53.69
N GLY A 102 61.37 -1.16 53.89
CA GLY A 102 62.43 -0.37 54.49
C GLY A 102 62.38 1.08 54.00
N HIS A 103 63.44 1.83 54.25
CA HIS A 103 63.64 3.19 53.74
C HIS A 103 65.08 3.35 53.23
N GLY A 104 65.33 4.38 52.43
CA GLY A 104 66.66 4.70 51.93
C GLY A 104 66.67 5.94 51.05
N THR A 105 67.86 6.43 50.73
CA THR A 105 68.08 7.65 49.94
C THR A 105 68.78 7.34 48.63
N TYR A 106 68.26 7.87 47.53
CA TYR A 106 68.83 7.80 46.18
C TYR A 106 69.44 9.16 45.80
N GLU A 107 70.55 9.14 45.08
CA GLU A 107 71.25 10.35 44.62
C GLU A 107 71.74 10.18 43.19
N VAL A 108 71.47 11.19 42.36
CA VAL A 108 71.95 11.29 40.98
C VAL A 108 72.30 12.74 40.63
N SER A 109 73.42 12.94 39.93
CA SER A 109 73.82 14.24 39.39
C SER A 109 73.59 14.28 37.87
N ILE A 110 72.95 15.34 37.38
CA ILE A 110 72.69 15.56 35.96
C ILE A 110 73.60 16.69 35.47
N MET A 111 74.43 16.44 34.46
CA MET A 111 75.31 17.44 33.84
C MET A 111 74.68 17.98 32.55
N LEU A 112 74.40 19.28 32.50
CA LEU A 112 73.76 19.96 31.38
C LEU A 112 74.77 20.62 30.42
N PRO A 113 74.44 20.77 29.12
CA PRO A 113 75.21 21.58 28.17
C PRO A 113 75.27 23.06 28.59
N GLU A 114 76.35 23.78 28.22
CA GLU A 114 76.50 25.21 28.56
C GLU A 114 75.36 26.08 28.02
N GLU A 115 74.83 25.75 26.83
CA GLU A 115 73.74 26.46 26.15
C GLU A 115 72.35 26.26 26.79
N ALA A 116 72.23 25.37 27.79
CA ALA A 116 70.97 24.96 28.40
C ALA A 116 70.70 25.64 29.77
N THR A 117 71.57 26.57 30.18
CA THR A 117 71.53 27.25 31.48
C THR A 117 70.65 28.50 31.47
N ASP A 118 69.32 28.35 31.38
CA ASP A 118 68.31 29.37 31.77
C ASP A 118 66.85 28.87 31.59
N ASP A 119 66.64 27.54 31.50
CA ASP A 119 65.34 26.94 31.20
C ASP A 119 64.62 26.41 32.45
N ILE A 120 63.29 26.28 32.37
CA ILE A 120 62.49 25.59 33.38
C ILE A 120 62.51 24.09 33.08
N TYR A 121 63.17 23.34 33.96
CA TYR A 121 63.22 21.89 33.88
C TYR A 121 62.11 21.26 34.72
N GLY A 122 61.70 20.07 34.27
CA GLY A 122 60.79 19.22 34.99
C GLY A 122 61.44 17.89 35.33
N LEU A 123 61.20 17.42 36.55
CA LEU A 123 61.42 16.04 36.95
C LEU A 123 60.05 15.39 37.10
N ARG A 124 59.77 14.33 36.33
CA ARG A 124 58.50 13.60 36.39
C ARG A 124 58.75 12.18 36.86
N PHE A 125 58.08 11.82 37.94
CA PHE A 125 58.05 10.46 38.43
C PHE A 125 56.78 9.77 37.93
N VAL A 126 56.93 8.72 37.13
CA VAL A 126 55.78 8.01 36.55
C VAL A 126 54.98 7.29 37.64
N ASN A 127 55.66 6.61 38.59
CA ASN A 127 55.01 6.01 39.75
C ASN A 127 55.98 5.72 40.92
N ILE A 128 56.02 6.55 41.96
CA ILE A 128 56.79 6.24 43.19
C ILE A 128 55.92 5.40 44.11
N ASN A 129 56.02 4.07 44.14
CA ASN A 129 55.10 3.16 44.87
C ASN A 129 55.04 3.33 46.42
N THR A 130 55.61 4.39 46.96
CA THR A 130 56.07 4.59 48.33
C THR A 130 55.95 6.07 48.74
N SER A 131 56.16 6.41 50.01
CA SER A 131 56.29 7.81 50.42
C SER A 131 57.67 8.33 50.04
N ALA A 132 57.78 9.56 49.54
CA ALA A 132 59.06 10.13 49.14
C ALA A 132 59.17 11.64 49.36
N HIS A 133 60.40 12.08 49.65
CA HIS A 133 60.81 13.48 49.58
C HIS A 133 61.83 13.63 48.45
N VAL A 134 61.64 14.62 47.58
CA VAL A 134 62.58 14.94 46.51
C VAL A 134 63.23 16.29 46.80
N TYR A 135 64.55 16.30 46.70
CA TYR A 135 65.39 17.48 46.85
C TYR A 135 66.12 17.73 45.54
N ILE A 136 66.20 18.99 45.15
CA ILE A 136 66.96 19.45 43.99
C ILE A 136 67.91 20.52 44.50
N ASP A 137 69.21 20.32 44.28
CA ASP A 137 70.28 21.19 44.76
C ASP A 137 70.19 21.49 46.27
N GLY A 138 69.70 20.51 47.03
CA GLY A 138 69.48 20.59 48.48
C GLY A 138 68.18 21.26 48.91
N GLU A 139 67.43 21.90 48.01
CA GLU A 139 66.10 22.44 48.30
C GLU A 139 65.03 21.36 48.15
N ARG A 140 64.12 21.24 49.13
CA ARG A 140 63.03 20.27 49.08
C ARG A 140 61.91 20.77 48.16
N VAL A 141 61.66 20.04 47.08
CA VAL A 141 60.78 20.47 45.99
C VAL A 141 59.54 19.58 45.80
N LEU A 142 59.54 18.36 46.37
CA LEU A 142 58.37 17.47 46.36
C LEU A 142 58.20 16.73 47.68
N GLU A 143 56.95 16.63 48.12
CA GLU A 143 56.55 15.88 49.30
C GLU A 143 55.38 14.94 48.94
N ILE A 144 55.65 13.63 48.97
CA ILE A 144 54.67 12.56 48.70
C ILE A 144 54.48 11.74 49.97
N GLY A 145 53.44 12.06 50.74
CA GLY A 145 53.29 11.54 52.10
C GLY A 145 54.46 11.98 52.98
N ASP A 146 54.62 11.31 54.14
CA ASP A 146 55.75 11.56 55.04
C ASP A 146 56.62 10.27 55.11
N PRO A 147 57.83 10.27 54.54
CA PRO A 147 58.79 9.17 54.65
C PRO A 147 59.18 8.93 56.11
N ALA A 148 58.44 8.06 56.77
CA ALA A 148 58.72 7.64 58.13
C ALA A 148 59.64 6.42 58.18
N THR A 149 60.32 6.25 59.32
CA THR A 149 61.06 5.04 59.68
C THR A 149 60.13 3.92 60.21
N GLU A 150 58.85 4.24 60.45
CA GLU A 150 57.81 3.32 60.94
C GLU A 150 56.49 3.42 60.14
N LYS A 151 55.66 2.37 60.22
CA LYS A 151 54.43 2.18 59.40
C LYS A 151 53.29 3.18 59.66
N ARG A 152 53.35 4.02 60.71
CA ARG A 152 52.13 4.56 61.35
C ARG A 152 51.46 5.74 60.64
N ASP A 153 52.17 6.49 59.78
CA ASP A 153 51.66 7.77 59.24
C ASP A 153 51.75 7.92 57.71
N MET A 154 51.75 6.82 56.95
CA MET A 154 51.79 6.88 55.49
C MET A 154 50.39 7.01 54.88
N VAL A 155 50.03 8.21 54.41
CA VAL A 155 48.86 8.41 53.54
C VAL A 155 49.37 8.78 52.14
N ARG A 156 49.28 7.85 51.19
CA ARG A 156 49.58 8.14 49.78
C ARG A 156 48.32 8.17 48.91
N ARG A 157 48.30 9.10 47.96
CA ARG A 157 47.44 9.14 46.76
C ARG A 157 48.28 8.74 45.55
N GLN A 158 47.71 8.01 44.61
CA GLN A 158 48.43 7.61 43.40
C GLN A 158 48.29 8.65 42.29
N GLY A 159 49.41 8.95 41.63
CA GLY A 159 49.49 9.78 40.44
C GLY A 159 50.95 9.96 40.04
N ALA A 160 51.19 10.28 38.77
CA ALA A 160 52.50 10.75 38.34
C ALA A 160 52.71 12.15 38.91
N GLU A 161 53.79 12.35 39.67
CA GLU A 161 54.10 13.62 40.30
C GLU A 161 55.18 14.34 39.48
N LYS A 162 54.96 15.63 39.26
CA LYS A 162 55.88 16.49 38.50
C LYS A 162 56.41 17.58 39.41
N VAL A 163 57.72 17.74 39.38
CA VAL A 163 58.43 18.85 40.00
C VAL A 163 58.89 19.78 38.91
N LEU A 164 58.65 21.07 39.08
CA LEU A 164 59.23 22.11 38.24
C LEU A 164 60.27 22.85 39.05
N PHE A 165 61.43 23.07 38.44
CA PHE A 165 62.49 23.81 39.06
C PHE A 165 63.25 24.60 38.00
N PHE A 166 63.83 25.70 38.46
CA PHE A 166 64.75 26.52 37.69
C PHE A 166 66.16 26.14 38.11
N SER A 167 67.06 25.94 37.15
CA SER A 167 68.47 25.72 37.44
C SER A 167 69.32 26.64 36.57
N ASP A 168 70.12 27.47 37.22
CA ASP A 168 71.16 28.30 36.61
C ASP A 168 72.53 27.60 36.61
N GLN A 169 72.57 26.33 37.05
CA GLN A 169 73.78 25.54 37.20
C GLN A 169 73.91 24.50 36.09
N GLN A 170 75.16 24.25 35.65
CA GLN A 170 75.45 23.16 34.71
C GLN A 170 75.38 21.77 35.35
N LYS A 171 75.27 21.69 36.67
CA LYS A 171 75.13 20.45 37.45
C LYS A 171 73.88 20.58 38.31
N ILE A 172 72.98 19.61 38.19
CA ILE A 172 71.78 19.49 39.02
C ILE A 172 71.93 18.24 39.88
N ASP A 173 71.86 18.39 41.20
CA ASP A 173 71.89 17.27 42.14
C ASP A 173 70.46 16.91 42.57
N VAL A 174 70.03 15.69 42.24
CA VAL A 174 68.70 15.17 42.58
C VAL A 174 68.86 14.13 43.69
N THR A 175 68.22 14.38 44.83
CA THR A 175 68.17 13.43 45.94
C THR A 175 66.73 13.00 46.22
N VAL A 176 66.48 11.69 46.32
CA VAL A 176 65.15 11.13 46.55
C VAL A 176 65.19 10.22 47.78
N GLN A 177 64.51 10.64 48.86
CA GLN A 177 64.31 9.82 50.05
C GLN A 177 63.04 9.02 49.88
N VAL A 178 63.07 7.72 50.13
CA VAL A 178 61.93 6.81 49.90
C VAL A 178 61.71 5.89 51.08
N SER A 179 60.45 5.60 51.43
CA SER A 179 60.07 4.56 52.41
C SER A 179 58.96 3.64 51.91
N ASN A 180 59.15 2.33 52.04
CA ASN A 180 58.17 1.29 51.72
C ASN A 180 57.84 0.42 52.94
N TYR A 181 56.61 0.49 53.45
CA TYR A 181 56.11 -0.46 54.45
C TYR A 181 54.75 -1.08 54.09
N GLU A 182 54.13 -0.62 53.00
CA GLU A 182 52.80 -1.05 52.56
C GLU A 182 52.87 -2.13 51.48
N VAL A 183 53.77 -1.97 50.49
CA VAL A 183 53.83 -2.85 49.32
C VAL A 183 54.85 -3.97 49.58
N PRO A 184 54.45 -5.25 49.57
CA PRO A 184 55.32 -6.36 49.95
C PRO A 184 56.36 -6.74 48.89
N TYR A 185 56.25 -6.22 47.69
CA TYR A 185 57.16 -6.36 46.56
C TYR A 185 57.21 -5.01 45.83
N LEU A 186 58.31 -4.60 45.19
CA LEU A 186 58.53 -3.26 44.63
C LEU A 186 58.88 -2.18 45.67
N GLY A 187 60.01 -2.34 46.35
CA GLY A 187 60.55 -1.31 47.23
C GLY A 187 61.51 -0.37 46.51
N GLY A 188 61.48 0.93 46.85
CA GLY A 188 62.33 1.94 46.23
C GLY A 188 61.71 2.59 44.98
N ILE A 189 62.57 3.07 44.07
CA ILE A 189 62.16 3.69 42.81
C ILE A 189 62.04 2.59 41.73
N THR A 190 60.81 2.14 41.51
CA THR A 190 60.50 0.99 40.64
C THR A 190 59.86 1.38 39.30
N SER A 191 59.74 2.67 39.05
CA SER A 191 59.33 3.23 37.76
C SER A 191 60.38 4.23 37.29
N GLU A 192 60.39 4.47 35.99
CA GLU A 192 61.27 5.45 35.38
C GLU A 192 61.07 6.87 35.92
N VAL A 193 62.17 7.61 35.95
CA VAL A 193 62.19 9.04 36.28
C VAL A 193 62.55 9.80 35.02
N GLN A 194 61.66 10.68 34.58
CA GLN A 194 61.81 11.46 33.37
C GLN A 194 62.35 12.86 33.71
N PHE A 195 63.33 13.33 32.95
CA PHE A 195 63.94 14.65 33.07
C PHE A 195 63.91 15.36 31.70
N GLY A 196 63.60 16.63 31.68
CA GLY A 196 63.57 17.41 30.44
C GLY A 196 62.96 18.79 30.66
N LYS A 197 62.79 19.57 29.59
CA LYS A 197 62.10 20.87 29.69
C LYS A 197 60.62 20.68 30.08
N ASP A 198 60.04 21.64 30.80
CA ASP A 198 58.62 21.58 31.18
C ASP A 198 57.72 21.31 29.95
N THR A 199 57.97 22.05 28.85
CA THR A 199 57.23 21.97 27.60
C THR A 199 57.26 20.58 26.98
N ALA A 200 58.41 19.92 26.96
CA ALA A 200 58.59 18.56 26.43
C ALA A 200 57.80 17.54 27.25
N ILE A 201 57.94 17.57 28.58
CA ILE A 201 57.21 16.67 29.50
C ILE A 201 55.70 16.89 29.40
N GLN A 202 55.23 18.13 29.26
CA GLN A 202 53.81 18.42 29.06
C GLN A 202 53.30 17.93 27.70
N ALA A 203 54.08 18.09 26.62
CA ALA A 203 53.68 17.63 25.29
C ALA A 203 53.50 16.11 25.23
N GLN A 204 54.45 15.35 25.80
CA GLN A 204 54.37 13.89 25.88
C GLN A 204 53.17 13.44 26.73
N ARG A 205 52.97 14.06 27.90
CA ARG A 205 51.83 13.78 28.78
C ARG A 205 50.49 14.12 28.11
N ASN A 206 50.37 15.29 27.48
CA ASN A 206 49.14 15.72 26.80
C ASN A 206 48.79 14.79 25.64
N THR A 207 49.79 14.29 24.91
CA THR A 207 49.58 13.30 23.84
C THR A 207 49.01 12.00 24.40
N SER A 208 49.59 11.48 25.49
CA SER A 208 49.10 10.28 26.16
C SER A 208 47.68 10.46 26.72
N LEU A 209 47.42 11.57 27.44
CA LEU A 209 46.09 11.91 27.97
C LEU A 209 45.06 12.07 26.85
N PHE A 210 45.43 12.68 25.73
CA PHE A 210 44.56 12.83 24.57
C PHE A 210 44.19 11.47 23.98
N LEU A 211 45.18 10.60 23.76
CA LEU A 211 44.94 9.25 23.22
C LEU A 211 44.09 8.39 24.17
N GLN A 212 44.34 8.43 25.48
CA GLN A 212 43.53 7.74 26.48
C GLN A 212 42.10 8.26 26.50
N SER A 213 41.93 9.58 26.56
CA SER A 213 40.61 10.22 26.56
C SER A 213 39.83 9.88 25.28
N LEU A 214 40.50 9.85 24.13
CA LEU A 214 39.92 9.44 22.86
C LEU A 214 39.38 8.01 22.93
N VAL A 215 40.18 7.04 23.40
CA VAL A 215 39.74 5.64 23.56
C VAL A 215 38.56 5.55 24.53
N VAL A 216 38.63 6.22 25.69
CA VAL A 216 37.55 6.23 26.70
C VAL A 216 36.25 6.80 26.13
N ILE A 217 36.31 7.97 25.47
CA ILE A 217 35.14 8.61 24.86
C ILE A 217 34.51 7.68 23.83
N ILE A 218 35.32 7.08 22.95
CA ILE A 218 34.82 6.17 21.91
C ILE A 218 34.12 4.97 22.56
N TYR A 219 34.72 4.34 23.57
CA TYR A 219 34.13 3.18 24.24
C TYR A 219 32.82 3.53 24.97
N LEU A 220 32.79 4.65 25.71
CA LEU A 220 31.59 5.11 26.42
C LEU A 220 30.46 5.50 25.45
N LEU A 221 30.77 6.15 24.33
CA LEU A 221 29.79 6.48 23.28
C LEU A 221 29.14 5.20 22.74
N HIS A 222 29.93 4.17 22.44
CA HIS A 222 29.41 2.90 21.94
C HIS A 222 28.63 2.14 23.01
N ALA A 223 29.10 2.15 24.27
CA ALA A 223 28.34 1.58 25.38
C ALA A 223 26.97 2.26 25.54
N MET A 224 26.94 3.60 25.48
CA MET A 224 25.70 4.39 25.54
C MET A 224 24.74 4.01 24.40
N TYR A 225 25.24 3.92 23.16
CA TYR A 225 24.44 3.46 22.02
C TYR A 225 23.81 2.08 22.27
N LEU A 226 24.58 1.12 22.79
CA LEU A 226 24.06 -0.22 23.12
C LEU A 226 23.04 -0.19 24.26
N PHE A 227 23.23 0.64 25.28
CA PHE A 227 22.24 0.82 26.35
C PHE A 227 20.95 1.43 25.82
N VAL A 228 21.03 2.41 24.93
CA VAL A 228 19.86 2.99 24.24
C VAL A 228 19.13 1.89 23.46
N LEU A 229 19.83 1.08 22.68
CA LEU A 229 19.21 -0.05 21.98
C LEU A 229 18.48 -1.02 22.94
N LEU A 230 19.04 -1.29 24.12
CA LEU A 230 18.41 -2.13 25.13
C LEU A 230 17.15 -1.52 25.75
N LEU A 231 17.05 -0.18 25.84
CA LEU A 231 15.86 0.51 26.34
C LEU A 231 14.71 0.53 25.33
N PHE A 232 15.03 0.60 24.03
CA PHE A 232 14.03 0.67 22.96
C PHE A 232 13.57 -0.72 22.45
N ASP A 233 14.29 -1.79 22.78
CA ASP A 233 13.90 -3.15 22.38
C ASP A 233 12.74 -3.69 23.24
N ARG A 234 11.53 -3.77 22.66
CA ARG A 234 10.33 -4.32 23.31
C ARG A 234 10.39 -5.83 23.57
N GLY A 235 11.38 -6.53 23.01
CA GLY A 235 11.57 -7.99 23.14
C GLY A 235 12.31 -8.45 24.41
N GLY A 236 12.64 -7.54 25.32
CA GLY A 236 13.41 -7.82 26.54
C GLY A 236 14.93 -7.68 26.35
N VAL A 237 15.66 -7.69 27.47
CA VAL A 237 17.11 -7.43 27.48
C VAL A 237 17.88 -8.61 26.87
N LYS A 238 18.43 -8.40 25.67
CA LYS A 238 19.36 -9.34 25.03
C LYS A 238 20.66 -9.41 25.83
N LYS A 239 20.89 -10.54 26.50
CA LYS A 239 22.00 -10.74 27.46
C LYS A 239 23.37 -10.47 26.85
N ASP A 240 23.59 -10.88 25.61
CA ASP A 240 24.85 -10.66 24.88
C ASP A 240 25.13 -9.18 24.61
N VAL A 241 24.12 -8.40 24.23
CA VAL A 241 24.24 -6.94 24.04
C VAL A 241 24.52 -6.25 25.38
N LEU A 242 23.87 -6.68 26.45
CA LEU A 242 24.12 -6.19 27.81
C LEU A 242 25.57 -6.47 28.26
N PHE A 243 26.03 -7.71 28.16
CA PHE A 243 27.40 -8.06 28.55
C PHE A 243 28.43 -7.33 27.68
N PHE A 244 28.14 -7.10 26.40
CA PHE A 244 29.01 -6.27 25.57
C PHE A 244 29.07 -4.81 26.04
N ALA A 245 27.93 -4.18 26.32
CA ALA A 245 27.90 -2.81 26.84
C ALA A 245 28.68 -2.69 28.15
N ILE A 246 28.51 -3.65 29.06
CA ILE A 246 29.26 -3.71 30.33
C ILE A 246 30.76 -3.88 30.05
N LEU A 247 31.15 -4.75 29.11
CA LEU A 247 32.55 -4.95 28.73
C LEU A 247 33.20 -3.64 28.28
N LEU A 248 32.52 -2.87 27.43
CA LEU A 248 33.01 -1.57 26.96
C LEU A 248 33.19 -0.56 28.09
N VAL A 249 32.21 -0.49 29.01
CA VAL A 249 32.30 0.40 30.18
C VAL A 249 33.47 0.00 31.07
N LEU A 250 33.64 -1.29 31.35
CA LEU A 250 34.75 -1.78 32.17
C LEU A 250 36.11 -1.50 31.52
N THR A 251 36.24 -1.70 30.21
CA THR A 251 37.49 -1.37 29.50
C THR A 251 37.77 0.13 29.52
N ALA A 252 36.75 0.98 29.32
CA ALA A 252 36.90 2.43 29.42
C ALA A 252 37.34 2.89 30.83
N LEU A 253 36.72 2.32 31.88
CA LEU A 253 37.09 2.61 33.26
C LEU A 253 38.52 2.16 33.58
N MET A 254 38.95 1.02 33.04
CA MET A 254 40.33 0.55 33.19
C MET A 254 41.34 1.49 32.53
N THR A 255 41.08 1.91 31.29
CA THR A 255 41.95 2.85 30.58
C THR A 255 42.12 4.18 31.33
N LEU A 256 41.10 4.62 32.07
CA LEU A 256 41.13 5.86 32.85
C LEU A 256 42.02 5.77 34.12
N ILE A 257 42.34 4.55 34.58
CA ILE A 257 42.96 4.26 35.88
C ILE A 257 44.42 3.75 35.74
N ASP A 258 44.81 3.18 34.59
CA ASP A 258 45.99 2.31 34.48
C ASP A 258 47.31 2.99 34.04
N PHE A 259 47.29 3.99 33.14
CA PHE A 259 48.51 4.59 32.55
C PHE A 259 48.84 5.98 33.13
N ASP A 260 48.41 7.04 32.45
CA ASP A 260 48.54 8.40 32.97
C ASP A 260 47.24 8.72 33.68
N VAL A 261 47.28 8.70 35.00
CA VAL A 261 46.11 8.88 35.86
C VAL A 261 45.40 10.19 35.48
N VAL A 262 44.34 10.08 34.67
CA VAL A 262 43.43 11.20 34.33
C VAL A 262 42.66 11.61 35.58
N PHE A 263 42.42 10.64 36.48
CA PHE A 263 41.68 10.80 37.71
C PHE A 263 42.49 10.32 38.92
N VAL A 264 43.08 11.26 39.67
CA VAL A 264 43.85 10.95 40.89
C VAL A 264 42.95 10.24 41.90
N PHE A 265 43.26 8.98 42.18
CA PHE A 265 42.44 8.17 43.07
C PHE A 265 42.67 8.61 44.52
N PRO A 266 41.64 9.05 45.27
CA PRO A 266 41.81 9.64 46.60
C PRO A 266 42.04 8.62 47.72
N PHE A 267 42.27 7.35 47.38
CA PHE A 267 42.36 6.23 48.31
C PHE A 267 43.80 5.70 48.41
N PRO A 268 44.14 4.99 49.50
CA PRO A 268 45.45 4.35 49.65
C PRO A 268 45.78 3.40 48.48
N ILE A 269 47.07 3.27 48.17
CA ILE A 269 47.58 2.43 47.08
C ILE A 269 47.12 0.95 47.20
N SER A 270 46.95 0.47 48.44
CA SER A 270 46.40 -0.85 48.72
C SER A 270 44.95 -1.05 48.24
N ILE A 271 44.13 0.00 48.26
CA ILE A 271 42.76 -0.03 47.73
C ILE A 271 42.81 0.04 46.20
N TYR A 272 43.69 0.87 45.63
CA TYR A 272 43.85 0.98 44.19
C TYR A 272 44.14 -0.37 43.53
N TYR A 273 45.16 -1.10 44.00
CA TYR A 273 45.50 -2.41 43.43
C TYR A 273 44.37 -3.44 43.57
N LYS A 274 43.57 -3.35 44.65
CA LYS A 274 42.36 -4.18 44.80
C LYS A 274 41.27 -3.81 43.79
N VAL A 275 41.11 -2.53 43.46
CA VAL A 275 40.17 -2.06 42.44
C VAL A 275 40.60 -2.55 41.05
N ILE A 276 41.89 -2.44 40.70
CA ILE A 276 42.41 -3.00 39.45
C ILE A 276 42.15 -4.50 39.39
N LEU A 277 42.52 -5.25 40.43
CA LEU A 277 42.28 -6.69 40.48
C LEU A 277 40.79 -7.03 40.26
N LEU A 278 39.88 -6.29 40.91
CA LEU A 278 38.44 -6.47 40.74
C LEU A 278 37.99 -6.17 39.31
N MET A 279 38.49 -5.09 38.70
CA MET A 279 38.15 -4.71 37.34
C MET A 279 38.68 -5.72 36.31
N GLU A 280 39.92 -6.20 36.44
CA GLU A 280 40.52 -7.19 35.52
C GLU A 280 39.70 -8.48 35.51
N VAL A 281 39.30 -8.91 36.71
CA VAL A 281 38.44 -10.09 36.90
C VAL A 281 37.07 -9.83 36.30
N SER A 282 36.48 -8.65 36.54
CA SER A 282 35.16 -8.29 36.00
C SER A 282 35.16 -8.32 34.47
N VAL A 283 36.22 -7.82 33.82
CA VAL A 283 36.38 -7.87 32.37
C VAL A 283 36.38 -9.32 31.86
N LEU A 284 37.14 -10.21 32.50
CA LEU A 284 37.16 -11.63 32.12
C LEU A 284 35.79 -12.29 32.32
N LEU A 285 35.16 -12.11 33.49
CA LEU A 285 33.85 -12.70 33.79
C LEU A 285 32.79 -12.25 32.78
N VAL A 286 32.77 -10.96 32.44
CA VAL A 286 31.85 -10.40 31.45
C VAL A 286 32.17 -10.92 30.05
N LEU A 287 33.45 -11.05 29.68
CA LEU A 287 33.84 -11.66 28.41
C LEU A 287 33.35 -13.12 28.29
N LEU A 288 33.49 -13.90 29.36
CA LEU A 288 32.99 -15.28 29.42
C LEU A 288 31.47 -15.37 29.27
N HIS A 289 30.74 -14.52 30.00
CA HIS A 289 29.27 -14.43 29.89
C HIS A 289 28.83 -13.94 28.52
N PHE A 290 29.54 -12.98 27.92
CA PHE A 290 29.32 -12.51 26.56
C PHE A 290 29.49 -13.66 25.56
N THR A 291 30.61 -14.38 25.59
CA THR A 291 30.86 -15.52 24.69
C THR A 291 29.79 -16.59 24.83
N ASN A 292 29.40 -16.92 26.06
CA ASN A 292 28.36 -17.93 26.30
C ASN A 292 26.98 -17.49 25.81
N ALA A 293 26.60 -16.22 26.05
CA ALA A 293 25.35 -15.65 25.56
C ALA A 293 25.34 -15.52 24.04
N PHE A 294 26.48 -15.14 23.44
CA PHE A 294 26.63 -14.95 22.00
C PHE A 294 26.53 -16.28 21.24
N PHE A 295 27.21 -17.33 21.70
CA PHE A 295 27.18 -18.65 21.07
C PHE A 295 26.07 -19.58 21.59
N GLN A 296 25.27 -19.12 22.56
CA GLN A 296 24.17 -19.87 23.20
C GLN A 296 24.59 -21.25 23.72
N GLN A 297 25.77 -21.32 24.34
CA GLN A 297 26.33 -22.60 24.75
C GLN A 297 25.76 -23.08 26.10
N LYS A 298 25.73 -24.40 26.29
CA LYS A 298 25.31 -25.07 27.52
C LYS A 298 26.43 -25.94 28.04
N LEU A 299 27.46 -25.33 28.61
CA LEU A 299 28.51 -26.03 29.37
C LEU A 299 28.22 -25.88 30.87
N PRO A 300 27.62 -26.90 31.52
CA PRO A 300 27.09 -26.77 32.87
C PRO A 300 28.19 -26.59 33.93
N TRP A 301 29.35 -27.22 33.76
CA TRP A 301 30.45 -27.14 34.73
C TRP A 301 31.26 -25.84 34.67
N PHE A 302 31.29 -25.19 33.51
CA PHE A 302 32.13 -24.01 33.28
C PHE A 302 31.73 -22.83 34.17
N HIS A 303 30.43 -22.60 34.33
CA HIS A 303 29.90 -21.52 35.17
C HIS A 303 30.31 -21.70 36.65
N HIS A 304 30.45 -22.93 37.14
CA HIS A 304 30.92 -23.19 38.51
C HIS A 304 32.39 -22.77 38.71
N LEU A 305 33.24 -22.97 37.71
CA LEU A 305 34.64 -22.53 37.74
C LEU A 305 34.75 -21.00 37.72
N VAL A 306 33.89 -20.35 36.93
CA VAL A 306 33.74 -18.89 36.87
C VAL A 306 33.27 -18.31 38.20
N TYR A 307 32.26 -18.91 38.84
CA TYR A 307 31.79 -18.47 40.16
C TYR A 307 32.81 -18.72 41.28
N LEU A 308 33.51 -19.87 41.23
CA LEU A 308 34.60 -20.15 42.17
C LEU A 308 35.68 -19.09 42.07
N TYR A 309 36.09 -18.73 40.84
CA TYR A 309 37.08 -17.70 40.61
C TYR A 309 36.62 -16.31 41.09
N GLY A 310 35.38 -15.92 40.75
CA GLY A 310 34.78 -14.69 41.27
C GLY A 310 34.72 -14.66 42.80
N GLY A 311 34.47 -15.81 43.45
CA GLY A 311 34.51 -15.95 44.90
C GLY A 311 35.91 -15.76 45.50
N VAL A 312 36.95 -16.35 44.88
CA VAL A 312 38.35 -16.17 45.31
C VAL A 312 38.75 -14.69 45.26
N VAL A 313 38.37 -14.00 44.18
CA VAL A 313 38.67 -12.57 44.01
C VAL A 313 37.87 -11.72 45.00
N ALA A 314 36.59 -12.04 45.23
CA ALA A 314 35.78 -11.36 46.23
C ALA A 314 36.42 -11.47 47.63
N ILE A 315 36.95 -12.64 48.00
CA ILE A 315 37.71 -12.82 49.25
C ILE A 315 39.00 -12.00 49.23
N ALA A 316 39.73 -11.98 48.11
CA ALA A 316 40.97 -11.20 47.96
C ALA A 316 40.77 -9.69 48.20
N VAL A 317 39.59 -9.14 47.91
CA VAL A 317 39.26 -7.73 48.16
C VAL A 317 39.16 -7.42 49.67
N PHE A 318 38.65 -8.35 50.49
CA PHE A 318 38.44 -8.11 51.92
C PHE A 318 39.67 -8.44 52.80
N VAL A 319 40.60 -9.25 52.33
CA VAL A 319 41.84 -9.56 53.08
C VAL A 319 42.86 -8.40 53.00
N PRO A 320 43.81 -8.29 53.95
CA PRO A 320 44.89 -7.31 53.85
C PRO A 320 45.65 -7.44 52.53
N PHE A 321 46.14 -6.31 52.00
CA PHE A 321 46.81 -6.26 50.69
C PHE A 321 47.97 -7.25 50.56
N SER A 322 48.77 -7.40 51.62
CA SER A 322 49.86 -8.39 51.69
C SER A 322 49.42 -9.83 51.52
N THR A 323 48.18 -10.16 51.88
CA THR A 323 47.58 -11.48 51.69
C THR A 323 46.89 -11.57 50.33
N ALA A 324 46.23 -10.50 49.88
CA ALA A 324 45.55 -10.43 48.59
C ALA A 324 46.50 -10.76 47.42
N ILE A 325 47.74 -10.27 47.49
CA ILE A 325 48.71 -10.50 46.42
C ILE A 325 49.21 -11.93 46.29
N GLN A 326 49.14 -12.73 47.35
CA GLN A 326 49.53 -14.14 47.27
C GLN A 326 48.60 -14.92 46.33
N PHE A 327 47.41 -14.39 46.06
CA PHE A 327 46.46 -14.94 45.08
C PHE A 327 46.75 -14.52 43.64
N LEU A 328 47.66 -13.58 43.37
CA LEU A 328 47.92 -13.05 42.04
C LEU A 328 48.31 -14.14 41.00
N PRO A 329 49.19 -15.12 41.30
CA PRO A 329 49.49 -16.20 40.36
C PRO A 329 48.27 -17.07 40.03
N LEU A 330 47.39 -17.29 41.02
CA LEU A 330 46.15 -18.03 40.82
C LEU A 330 45.19 -17.23 39.93
N THR A 331 45.09 -15.92 40.13
CA THR A 331 44.35 -14.99 39.25
C THR A 331 44.84 -15.06 37.81
N PHE A 332 46.16 -15.01 37.58
CA PHE A 332 46.73 -15.16 36.24
C PHE A 332 46.40 -16.51 35.60
N LEU A 333 46.48 -17.61 36.36
CA LEU A 333 46.14 -18.94 35.85
C LEU A 333 44.68 -19.01 35.38
N PHE A 334 43.74 -18.46 36.18
CA PHE A 334 42.33 -18.38 35.81
C PHE A 334 42.10 -17.47 34.60
N TYR A 335 42.84 -16.37 34.51
CA TYR A 335 42.76 -15.45 33.38
C TYR A 335 43.19 -16.12 32.07
N ILE A 336 44.36 -16.77 32.06
CA ILE A 336 44.87 -17.52 30.91
C ILE A 336 43.90 -18.67 30.55
N GLY A 337 43.43 -19.43 31.55
CA GLY A 337 42.46 -20.51 31.34
C GLY A 337 41.15 -20.02 30.72
N GLY A 338 40.64 -18.87 31.18
CA GLY A 338 39.46 -18.21 30.64
C GLY A 338 39.66 -17.76 29.19
N LEU A 339 40.79 -17.12 28.87
CA LEU A 339 41.11 -16.73 27.49
C LEU A 339 41.23 -17.94 26.57
N VAL A 340 41.97 -18.98 26.99
CA VAL A 340 42.10 -20.23 26.23
C VAL A 340 40.74 -20.84 25.95
N TYR A 341 39.85 -20.86 26.95
CA TYR A 341 38.49 -21.34 26.77
C TYR A 341 37.75 -20.55 25.66
N VAL A 342 37.78 -19.22 25.70
CA VAL A 342 37.11 -18.39 24.68
C VAL A 342 37.72 -18.59 23.29
N TYR A 343 39.04 -18.74 23.18
CA TYR A 343 39.69 -19.11 21.93
C TYR A 343 39.19 -20.46 21.40
N VAL A 344 39.19 -21.50 22.24
CA VAL A 344 38.73 -22.84 21.85
C VAL A 344 37.29 -22.78 21.36
N GLN A 345 36.40 -22.07 22.05
CA GLN A 345 35.00 -21.93 21.62
C GLN A 345 34.87 -21.20 20.29
N THR A 346 35.63 -20.12 20.11
CA THR A 346 35.65 -19.36 18.85
C THR A 346 36.14 -20.21 17.69
N ILE A 347 37.18 -21.02 17.91
CA ILE A 347 37.73 -21.95 16.91
C ILE A 347 36.71 -23.04 16.56
N ILE A 348 36.03 -23.62 17.55
CA ILE A 348 34.96 -24.62 17.31
C ILE A 348 33.87 -24.01 16.42
N LYS A 349 33.39 -22.80 16.74
CA LYS A 349 32.33 -22.12 15.99
C LYS A 349 32.73 -21.73 14.57
N LEU A 350 33.99 -21.32 14.37
CA LEU A 350 34.56 -21.12 13.03
C LEU A 350 34.55 -22.41 12.20
N ARG A 351 34.80 -23.56 12.82
CA ARG A 351 34.75 -24.86 12.13
C ARG A 351 33.33 -25.35 11.85
N GLU A 352 32.38 -24.99 12.70
CA GLU A 352 30.95 -25.22 12.47
C GLU A 352 30.38 -24.34 11.33
N GLY A 353 31.16 -23.39 10.80
CA GLY A 353 30.80 -22.56 9.66
C GLY A 353 30.33 -21.14 10.02
N GLU A 354 30.34 -20.75 11.30
CA GLU A 354 29.95 -19.41 11.74
C GLU A 354 31.06 -18.39 11.41
N ARG A 355 31.10 -17.91 10.16
CA ARG A 355 32.16 -17.02 9.65
C ARG A 355 32.34 -15.73 10.45
N ASN A 356 31.26 -15.22 11.06
CA ASN A 356 31.32 -14.00 11.88
C ASN A 356 32.19 -14.16 13.14
N ALA A 357 32.51 -15.39 13.56
CA ALA A 357 33.42 -15.65 14.67
C ALA A 357 34.88 -15.21 14.39
N TRP A 358 35.23 -14.87 13.14
CA TRP A 358 36.52 -14.25 12.82
C TRP A 358 36.71 -12.90 13.52
N PHE A 359 35.64 -12.11 13.60
CA PHE A 359 35.70 -10.83 14.31
C PHE A 359 35.93 -11.03 15.81
N LEU A 360 35.36 -12.08 16.40
CA LEU A 360 35.66 -12.44 17.79
C LEU A 360 37.12 -12.89 17.96
N LEU A 361 37.66 -13.62 16.98
CA LEU A 361 39.06 -14.03 17.01
C LEU A 361 40.01 -12.82 16.93
N ILE A 362 39.69 -11.83 16.09
CA ILE A 362 40.44 -10.57 15.98
C ILE A 362 40.37 -9.78 17.30
N PHE A 363 39.18 -9.72 17.91
CA PHE A 363 39.02 -9.13 19.24
C PHE A 363 39.93 -9.84 20.27
N LEU A 364 39.90 -11.17 20.31
CA LEU A 364 40.67 -11.95 21.29
C LEU A 364 42.17 -11.80 21.11
N SER A 365 42.69 -11.80 19.89
CA SER A 365 44.14 -11.67 19.68
C SER A 365 44.65 -10.27 19.99
N SER A 366 43.86 -9.24 19.70
CA SER A 366 44.19 -7.86 20.10
C SER A 366 44.10 -7.67 21.62
N PHE A 367 43.06 -8.23 22.26
CA PHE A 367 42.89 -8.17 23.71
C PHE A 367 43.99 -8.94 24.46
N THR A 368 44.37 -10.12 23.95
CA THR A 368 45.45 -10.93 24.51
C THR A 368 46.80 -10.22 24.36
N SER A 369 47.05 -9.61 23.21
CA SER A 369 48.23 -8.78 22.95
C SER A 369 48.33 -7.63 23.95
N GLU A 370 47.27 -6.85 24.12
CA GLU A 370 47.22 -5.75 25.09
C GLU A 370 47.50 -6.23 26.53
N PHE A 371 46.87 -7.32 26.95
CA PHE A 371 47.05 -7.87 28.30
C PHE A 371 48.52 -8.25 28.60
N PHE A 372 49.17 -9.01 27.72
CA PHE A 372 50.55 -9.45 27.97
C PHE A 372 51.56 -8.31 27.91
N TRP A 373 51.36 -7.33 27.02
CA TRP A 373 52.23 -6.16 26.97
C TRP A 373 52.02 -5.22 28.16
N SER A 374 50.78 -5.04 28.61
CA SER A 374 50.48 -4.30 29.85
C SER A 374 51.21 -4.89 31.06
N ILE A 375 51.27 -6.23 31.17
CA ILE A 375 52.08 -6.89 32.21
C ILE A 375 53.57 -6.58 32.04
N GLY A 376 54.10 -6.64 30.82
CA GLY A 376 55.50 -6.32 30.54
C GLY A 376 55.89 -4.90 30.95
N VAL A 377 55.03 -3.93 30.65
CA VAL A 377 55.20 -2.52 31.03
C VAL A 377 55.11 -2.35 32.55
N LYS A 378 54.09 -2.93 33.21
CA LYS A 378 53.92 -2.86 34.68
C LYS A 378 55.05 -3.55 35.45
N ALA A 379 55.66 -4.58 34.86
CA ALA A 379 56.81 -5.27 35.42
C ALA A 379 58.14 -4.53 35.17
N GLY A 380 58.14 -3.40 34.45
CA GLY A 380 59.34 -2.64 34.10
C GLY A 380 60.23 -3.33 33.07
N LEU A 381 59.72 -4.33 32.34
CA LEU A 381 60.49 -5.08 31.33
C LEU A 381 60.57 -4.36 29.98
N VAL A 382 59.62 -3.45 29.73
CA VAL A 382 59.48 -2.71 28.47
C VAL A 382 59.11 -1.27 28.82
N ASP A 383 59.87 -0.33 28.26
CA ASP A 383 59.51 1.08 28.23
C ASP A 383 58.65 1.35 26.99
N LEU A 384 57.38 1.67 27.21
CA LEU A 384 56.42 1.90 26.14
C LEU A 384 55.46 3.03 26.53
N PRO A 385 55.37 4.12 25.76
CA PRO A 385 54.34 5.13 25.97
C PRO A 385 52.95 4.55 25.68
N TYR A 386 51.90 5.22 26.15
CA TYR A 386 50.52 4.75 25.97
C TYR A 386 50.23 4.39 24.51
N TYR A 387 49.76 3.16 24.29
CA TYR A 387 49.53 2.57 22.98
C TYR A 387 48.04 2.23 22.83
N PRO A 388 47.26 2.98 22.03
CA PRO A 388 45.80 2.82 21.96
C PRO A 388 45.33 1.78 20.94
N PHE A 389 46.19 1.32 20.02
CA PHE A 389 45.73 0.70 18.78
C PHE A 389 45.13 -0.70 18.99
N ASP A 390 45.65 -1.52 19.91
CA ASP A 390 45.07 -2.85 20.17
C ASP A 390 43.64 -2.74 20.71
N LEU A 391 43.36 -1.74 21.57
CA LEU A 391 42.01 -1.45 22.06
C LEU A 391 41.11 -0.95 20.92
N LEU A 392 41.59 -0.06 20.05
CA LEU A 392 40.82 0.36 18.89
C LEU A 392 40.50 -0.80 17.94
N ILE A 393 41.43 -1.72 17.73
CA ILE A 393 41.20 -2.94 16.91
C ILE A 393 40.17 -3.85 17.60
N CYS A 394 40.25 -4.03 18.93
CA CYS A 394 39.23 -4.74 19.70
C CYS A 394 37.83 -4.15 19.46
N LEU A 395 37.68 -2.83 19.59
CA LEU A 395 36.42 -2.15 19.37
C LEU A 395 35.90 -2.37 17.95
N VAL A 396 36.73 -2.12 16.94
CA VAL A 396 36.35 -2.25 15.52
C VAL A 396 35.90 -3.67 15.23
N ALA A 397 36.66 -4.67 15.66
CA ALA A 397 36.29 -6.07 15.49
C ALA A 397 34.93 -6.38 16.13
N MET A 398 34.68 -5.85 17.33
CA MET A 398 33.44 -6.10 18.04
C MET A 398 32.23 -5.37 17.42
N VAL A 399 32.42 -4.15 16.90
CA VAL A 399 31.40 -3.43 16.12
C VAL A 399 31.02 -4.23 14.87
N PHE A 400 32.01 -4.73 14.11
CA PHE A 400 31.74 -5.56 12.93
C PHE A 400 31.01 -6.86 13.28
N LEU A 401 31.35 -7.50 14.40
CA LEU A 401 30.65 -8.69 14.89
C LEU A 401 29.17 -8.40 15.18
N VAL A 402 28.86 -7.28 15.82
CA VAL A 402 27.48 -6.84 16.11
C VAL A 402 26.72 -6.51 14.82
N LEU A 403 27.34 -5.77 13.90
CA LEU A 403 26.74 -5.44 12.60
C LEU A 403 26.42 -6.69 11.76
N ALA A 404 27.37 -7.62 11.67
CA ALA A 404 27.20 -8.86 10.92
C ALA A 404 26.06 -9.72 11.50
N ARG A 405 25.89 -9.70 12.82
CA ARG A 405 24.76 -10.38 13.48
C ARG A 405 23.43 -9.68 13.24
N HIS A 406 23.38 -8.35 13.35
CA HIS A 406 22.16 -7.60 13.07
C HIS A 406 21.67 -7.84 11.64
N LYS A 407 22.59 -7.90 10.67
CA LYS A 407 22.25 -8.23 9.28
C LYS A 407 21.56 -9.60 9.18
N LYS A 408 22.12 -10.65 9.80
CA LYS A 408 21.53 -12.00 9.79
C LYS A 408 20.15 -12.03 10.44
N ILE A 409 19.95 -11.27 11.52
CA ILE A 409 18.64 -11.15 12.18
C ILE A 409 17.63 -10.43 11.28
N MET A 410 18.04 -9.35 10.61
CA MET A 410 17.18 -8.62 9.68
C MET A 410 16.75 -9.49 8.50
N GLU A 411 17.68 -10.24 7.90
CA GLU A 411 17.38 -11.18 6.80
C GLU A 411 16.37 -12.25 7.24
N VAL A 412 16.53 -12.84 8.42
CA VAL A 412 15.57 -13.84 8.96
C VAL A 412 14.21 -13.20 9.24
N ASN A 413 14.17 -11.99 9.82
CA ASN A 413 12.93 -11.28 10.08
C ASN A 413 12.20 -10.92 8.77
N GLU A 414 12.94 -10.50 7.74
CA GLU A 414 12.38 -10.20 6.43
C GLU A 414 11.81 -11.46 5.77
N GLN A 415 12.54 -12.59 5.83
CA GLN A 415 12.06 -13.89 5.35
C GLN A 415 10.80 -14.37 6.08
N GLN A 416 10.74 -14.21 7.40
CA GLN A 416 9.55 -14.55 8.18
C GLN A 416 8.37 -13.64 7.84
N SER A 417 8.63 -12.34 7.68
CA SER A 417 7.59 -11.37 7.29
C SER A 417 7.07 -11.65 5.88
N SER A 418 7.93 -11.99 4.93
CA SER A 418 7.54 -12.36 3.58
C SER A 418 6.75 -13.67 3.57
N ALA A 419 7.18 -14.69 4.32
CA ALA A 419 6.46 -15.95 4.44
C ALA A 419 5.07 -15.76 5.07
N LEU A 420 4.96 -14.90 6.10
CA LEU A 420 3.67 -14.60 6.72
C LEU A 420 2.72 -13.91 5.73
N ARG A 421 3.23 -12.93 4.97
CA ARG A 421 2.45 -12.26 3.91
C ARG A 421 2.01 -13.21 2.81
N GLU A 422 2.85 -14.17 2.44
CA GLU A 422 2.52 -15.19 1.46
C GLU A 422 1.41 -16.12 1.97
N VAL A 423 1.47 -16.53 3.24
CA VAL A 423 0.40 -17.32 3.88
C VAL A 423 -0.92 -16.55 3.91
N ASP A 424 -0.90 -15.27 4.29
CA ASP A 424 -2.10 -14.43 4.30
C ASP A 424 -2.70 -14.28 2.89
N LYS A 425 -1.86 -13.98 1.89
CA LYS A 425 -2.28 -13.90 0.49
C LYS A 425 -2.88 -15.21 -0.01
N ASN A 426 -2.24 -16.34 0.29
CA ASN A 426 -2.72 -17.66 -0.11
C ASN A 426 -4.06 -17.99 0.55
N LYS A 427 -4.28 -17.56 1.80
CA LYS A 427 -5.57 -17.72 2.49
C LYS A 427 -6.67 -16.92 1.80
N GLU A 428 -6.41 -15.66 1.44
CA GLU A 428 -7.37 -14.82 0.70
C GLU A 428 -7.70 -15.40 -0.67
N GLU A 429 -6.69 -15.82 -1.43
CA GLU A 429 -6.84 -16.43 -2.75
C GLU A 429 -7.60 -17.76 -2.67
N PHE A 430 -7.32 -18.58 -1.65
CA PHE A 430 -8.06 -19.82 -1.40
C PHE A 430 -9.54 -19.54 -1.11
N LEU A 431 -9.86 -18.58 -0.24
CA LEU A 431 -11.26 -18.26 0.09
C LEU A 431 -12.02 -17.70 -1.12
N ALA A 432 -11.38 -16.83 -1.92
CA ALA A 432 -11.96 -16.31 -3.14
C ALA A 432 -12.20 -17.42 -4.19
N THR A 433 -11.23 -18.32 -4.37
CA THR A 433 -11.30 -19.41 -5.34
C THR A 433 -12.32 -20.47 -4.91
N ALA A 434 -12.28 -20.91 -3.65
CA ALA A 434 -13.25 -21.88 -3.12
C ALA A 434 -14.68 -21.37 -3.26
N SER A 435 -14.93 -20.08 -2.97
CA SER A 435 -16.24 -19.48 -3.15
C SER A 435 -16.68 -19.46 -4.63
N ARG A 436 -15.79 -19.07 -5.55
CA ARG A 436 -16.07 -19.07 -6.98
C ARG A 436 -16.37 -20.48 -7.52
N GLU A 437 -15.57 -21.46 -7.12
CA GLU A 437 -15.72 -22.87 -7.51
C GLU A 437 -16.99 -23.51 -6.93
N LEU A 438 -17.47 -23.07 -5.76
CA LEU A 438 -18.74 -23.52 -5.18
C LEU A 438 -19.95 -22.83 -5.83
N ARG A 439 -19.81 -21.59 -6.31
CA ARG A 439 -20.88 -20.83 -6.96
C ARG A 439 -21.34 -21.47 -8.27
N GLY A 440 -20.41 -21.93 -9.10
CA GLY A 440 -20.70 -22.57 -10.40
C GLY A 440 -21.66 -23.76 -10.32
N PRO A 441 -21.34 -24.84 -9.58
CA PRO A 441 -22.20 -26.00 -9.45
C PRO A 441 -23.52 -25.66 -8.76
N LEU A 442 -23.50 -24.74 -7.79
CA LEU A 442 -24.73 -24.28 -7.13
C LEU A 442 -25.67 -23.56 -8.10
N GLN A 443 -25.14 -22.66 -8.93
CA GLN A 443 -25.93 -21.99 -9.97
C GLN A 443 -26.49 -22.99 -11.00
N GLY A 444 -25.72 -24.03 -11.31
CA GLY A 444 -26.19 -25.15 -12.12
C GLY A 444 -27.42 -25.84 -11.52
N ILE A 445 -27.38 -26.15 -10.21
CA ILE A 445 -28.51 -26.77 -9.50
C ILE A 445 -29.73 -25.85 -9.50
N ILE A 446 -29.55 -24.55 -9.21
CA ILE A 446 -30.62 -23.55 -9.23
C ILE A 446 -31.28 -23.50 -10.62
N ASN A 447 -30.49 -23.36 -11.68
CA ASN A 447 -30.99 -23.23 -13.05
C ASN A 447 -31.71 -24.49 -13.52
N ILE A 448 -31.19 -25.69 -13.22
CA ILE A 448 -31.84 -26.96 -13.57
C ILE A 448 -33.19 -27.06 -12.85
N THR A 449 -33.23 -26.72 -11.55
CA THR A 449 -34.43 -26.79 -10.73
C THR A 449 -35.49 -25.80 -11.20
N ASP A 450 -35.12 -24.54 -11.49
CA ASP A 450 -36.01 -23.51 -12.04
C ASP A 450 -36.55 -23.90 -13.43
N ASN A 451 -35.70 -24.46 -14.28
CA ASN A 451 -36.09 -24.89 -15.63
C ASN A 451 -37.12 -26.03 -15.60
N VAL A 452 -36.93 -27.03 -14.72
CA VAL A 452 -37.90 -28.13 -14.52
C VAL A 452 -39.23 -27.59 -13.97
N LEU A 453 -39.19 -26.66 -13.01
CA LEU A 453 -40.38 -26.00 -12.47
C LEU A 453 -41.16 -25.23 -13.54
N ARG A 454 -40.48 -24.48 -14.42
CA ARG A 454 -41.13 -23.65 -15.46
C ARG A 454 -41.70 -24.45 -16.63
N HIS A 455 -41.09 -25.57 -17.01
CA HIS A 455 -41.49 -26.33 -18.21
C HIS A 455 -42.30 -27.59 -17.92
N SER A 456 -42.37 -28.03 -16.66
CA SER A 456 -43.03 -29.28 -16.28
C SER A 456 -44.05 -29.14 -15.15
N SER A 457 -44.40 -27.92 -14.70
CA SER A 457 -45.34 -27.70 -13.57
C SER A 457 -46.65 -28.46 -13.74
N ASP A 458 -47.21 -28.46 -14.96
CA ASP A 458 -48.54 -29.02 -15.23
C ASP A 458 -48.55 -30.57 -15.27
N LYS A 459 -47.38 -31.22 -15.22
CA LYS A 459 -47.20 -32.68 -15.27
C LYS A 459 -46.58 -33.26 -13.99
N LEU A 460 -46.20 -32.41 -13.03
CA LEU A 460 -45.57 -32.83 -11.78
C LEU A 460 -46.65 -33.13 -10.73
N PRO A 461 -46.55 -34.24 -9.97
CA PRO A 461 -47.34 -34.43 -8.76
C PRO A 461 -47.09 -33.27 -7.78
N SER A 462 -48.13 -32.77 -7.10
CA SER A 462 -48.05 -31.60 -6.20
C SER A 462 -46.91 -31.66 -5.19
N LYS A 463 -46.61 -32.85 -4.68
CA LYS A 463 -45.48 -33.09 -3.75
C LYS A 463 -44.10 -32.88 -4.40
N ASN A 464 -43.92 -33.26 -5.66
CA ASN A 464 -42.64 -33.10 -6.36
C ASN A 464 -42.40 -31.63 -6.76
N GLU A 465 -43.47 -30.90 -7.05
CA GLU A 465 -43.40 -29.45 -7.30
C GLU A 465 -42.98 -28.69 -6.03
N GLU A 466 -43.53 -29.08 -4.88
CA GLU A 466 -43.17 -28.53 -3.56
C GLU A 466 -41.70 -28.84 -3.21
N ASP A 467 -41.26 -30.08 -3.42
CA ASP A 467 -39.85 -30.49 -3.20
C ASP A 467 -38.87 -29.71 -4.11
N LEU A 468 -39.24 -29.46 -5.36
CA LEU A 468 -38.40 -28.66 -6.29
C LEU A 468 -38.39 -27.17 -5.91
N LYS A 469 -39.52 -26.60 -5.48
CA LYS A 469 -39.57 -25.23 -4.93
C LYS A 469 -38.68 -25.11 -3.70
N ASN A 470 -38.68 -26.12 -2.83
CA ASN A 470 -37.80 -26.19 -1.66
C ASN A 470 -36.32 -26.26 -2.07
N LEU A 471 -35.96 -27.09 -3.06
CA LEU A 471 -34.60 -27.16 -3.61
C LEU A 471 -34.14 -25.84 -4.22
N LEU A 472 -35.02 -25.14 -4.94
CA LEU A 472 -34.73 -23.84 -5.53
C LEU A 472 -34.48 -22.79 -4.44
N SER A 473 -35.29 -22.79 -3.37
CA SER A 473 -35.10 -21.94 -2.19
C SER A 473 -33.76 -22.21 -1.51
N LEU A 474 -33.43 -23.48 -1.25
CA LEU A 474 -32.16 -23.92 -0.67
C LEU A 474 -30.94 -23.52 -1.53
N GLY A 475 -31.04 -23.68 -2.85
CA GLY A 475 -30.00 -23.29 -3.79
C GLY A 475 -29.73 -21.79 -3.75
N ASN A 476 -30.79 -20.97 -3.82
CA ASN A 476 -30.69 -19.53 -3.71
C ASN A 476 -30.11 -19.10 -2.35
N GLN A 477 -30.54 -19.74 -1.26
CA GLN A 477 -30.05 -19.48 0.09
C GLN A 477 -28.55 -19.75 0.26
N MET A 478 -28.04 -20.86 -0.29
CA MET A 478 -26.60 -21.14 -0.30
C MET A 478 -25.82 -20.10 -1.11
N ASN A 479 -26.41 -19.55 -2.17
CA ASN A 479 -25.75 -18.55 -3.01
C ASN A 479 -25.60 -17.22 -2.26
N PHE A 480 -26.64 -16.82 -1.51
CA PHE A 480 -26.59 -15.68 -0.60
C PHE A 480 -25.55 -15.87 0.52
N LEU A 481 -25.55 -17.04 1.18
CA LEU A 481 -24.57 -17.35 2.24
C LEU A 481 -23.13 -17.23 1.78
N LEU A 482 -22.86 -17.76 0.60
CA LEU A 482 -21.53 -17.79 0.01
C LEU A 482 -21.03 -16.36 -0.30
N ASN A 483 -21.94 -15.46 -0.66
CA ASN A 483 -21.63 -14.04 -0.87
C ASN A 483 -21.40 -13.30 0.47
N ASP A 484 -22.26 -13.51 1.46
CA ASP A 484 -22.13 -12.88 2.79
C ASP A 484 -20.84 -13.32 3.51
N PHE A 485 -20.48 -14.59 3.38
CA PHE A 485 -19.24 -15.13 3.95
C PHE A 485 -17.99 -14.49 3.32
N LEU A 486 -17.99 -14.28 2.00
CA LEU A 486 -16.91 -13.56 1.31
C LEU A 486 -16.80 -12.11 1.79
N ASP A 487 -17.95 -11.43 1.96
CA ASP A 487 -17.98 -10.05 2.44
C ASP A 487 -17.43 -9.93 3.86
N ILE A 488 -17.80 -10.85 4.76
CA ILE A 488 -17.27 -10.89 6.13
C ILE A 488 -15.76 -11.15 6.12
N SER A 489 -15.28 -12.11 5.34
CA SER A 489 -13.85 -12.42 5.24
C SER A 489 -13.02 -11.22 4.76
N LYS A 490 -13.55 -10.41 3.84
CA LYS A 490 -12.89 -9.17 3.39
C LYS A 490 -12.90 -8.08 4.46
N LEU A 491 -13.92 -8.04 5.31
CA LEU A 491 -14.11 -7.04 6.35
C LEU A 491 -13.44 -7.38 7.69
N GLU A 492 -12.86 -8.57 7.89
CA GLU A 492 -12.14 -8.92 9.12
C GLU A 492 -10.75 -8.27 9.22
N HIS A 493 -10.10 -7.96 8.09
CA HIS A 493 -8.73 -7.46 8.07
C HIS A 493 -8.62 -5.93 7.94
N THR A 494 -9.74 -5.21 7.80
CA THR A 494 -9.75 -3.76 7.55
C THR A 494 -10.28 -3.00 8.77
N TYR A 495 -9.40 -2.35 9.53
CA TYR A 495 -9.76 -1.56 10.73
C TYR A 495 -10.27 -0.13 10.42
N THR A 496 -10.09 0.36 9.19
CA THR A 496 -10.46 1.73 8.80
C THR A 496 -11.32 1.71 7.53
N MET A 497 -12.47 2.38 7.55
CA MET A 497 -13.29 2.56 6.35
C MET A 497 -12.64 3.60 5.42
N PRO A 498 -12.17 3.22 4.23
CA PRO A 498 -11.72 4.19 3.24
C PRO A 498 -12.93 5.00 2.72
N ASP A 499 -12.69 6.26 2.35
CA ASP A 499 -13.58 7.04 1.48
C ASP A 499 -14.93 7.50 2.07
N ARG A 500 -14.95 8.02 3.31
CA ARG A 500 -16.14 8.74 3.80
C ARG A 500 -16.20 10.15 3.21
N LYS A 501 -17.35 10.51 2.63
CA LYS A 501 -17.62 11.84 2.04
C LYS A 501 -18.99 12.34 2.50
N GLY A 502 -19.30 13.61 2.29
CA GLY A 502 -20.66 14.12 2.50
C GLY A 502 -21.63 13.45 1.54
N VAL A 503 -22.59 12.69 2.05
CA VAL A 503 -23.61 11.96 1.28
C VAL A 503 -24.99 12.59 1.54
N ASP A 504 -25.77 12.75 0.47
CA ASP A 504 -27.19 13.11 0.59
C ASP A 504 -28.00 11.87 1.00
N LEU A 505 -28.60 11.92 2.19
CA LEU A 505 -29.37 10.82 2.74
C LEU A 505 -30.68 10.59 1.98
N SER A 506 -31.33 11.66 1.49
CA SER A 506 -32.61 11.56 0.79
C SER A 506 -32.44 10.81 -0.53
N ALA A 507 -31.42 11.15 -1.31
CA ALA A 507 -31.11 10.47 -2.57
C ALA A 507 -30.84 8.97 -2.37
N VAL A 508 -30.08 8.62 -1.31
CA VAL A 508 -29.77 7.21 -1.01
C VAL A 508 -31.03 6.44 -0.58
N VAL A 509 -31.88 7.03 0.26
CA VAL A 509 -33.12 6.38 0.73
C VAL A 509 -34.09 6.15 -0.43
N SER A 510 -34.34 7.17 -1.26
CA SER A 510 -35.20 7.04 -2.45
C SER A 510 -34.71 5.94 -3.38
N GLY A 511 -33.40 5.90 -3.66
CA GLY A 511 -32.82 4.87 -4.51
C GLY A 511 -32.97 3.45 -3.95
N VAL A 512 -32.76 3.26 -2.65
CA VAL A 512 -32.93 1.94 -2.02
C VAL A 512 -34.41 1.53 -1.99
N ILE A 513 -35.35 2.46 -1.77
CA ILE A 513 -36.79 2.18 -1.86
C ILE A 513 -37.15 1.68 -3.27
N SER A 514 -36.64 2.34 -4.31
CA SER A 514 -36.82 1.89 -5.70
C SER A 514 -36.28 0.48 -5.94
N MET A 515 -35.13 0.12 -5.35
CA MET A 515 -34.54 -1.23 -5.46
C MET A 515 -35.40 -2.32 -4.82
N VAL A 516 -36.14 -2.02 -3.75
CA VAL A 516 -36.97 -3.02 -3.03
C VAL A 516 -38.44 -2.98 -3.44
N ARG A 517 -38.86 -2.00 -4.25
CA ARG A 517 -40.26 -1.78 -4.63
C ARG A 517 -40.92 -3.02 -5.23
N PHE A 518 -40.23 -3.75 -6.10
CA PHE A 518 -40.77 -4.97 -6.72
C PHE A 518 -41.15 -6.06 -5.70
N LYS A 519 -40.46 -6.13 -4.55
CA LYS A 519 -40.77 -7.08 -3.47
C LYS A 519 -42.08 -6.75 -2.75
N THR A 520 -42.54 -5.51 -2.87
CA THR A 520 -43.83 -5.07 -2.33
C THR A 520 -44.98 -5.26 -3.31
N GLU A 521 -44.77 -5.49 -4.61
CA GLU A 521 -45.90 -5.67 -5.56
C GLU A 521 -46.74 -6.93 -5.27
N ALA A 522 -46.13 -7.95 -4.65
CA ALA A 522 -46.81 -9.17 -4.24
C ALA A 522 -47.46 -9.08 -2.83
N LYS A 523 -47.14 -8.06 -2.03
CA LYS A 523 -47.64 -7.88 -0.65
C LYS A 523 -48.42 -6.56 -0.54
N ARG A 524 -49.41 -6.44 0.35
CA ARG A 524 -50.15 -5.17 0.52
C ARG A 524 -49.39 -4.21 1.43
N ILE A 525 -48.20 -3.78 0.99
CA ILE A 525 -47.27 -2.95 1.78
C ILE A 525 -47.03 -1.62 1.08
N HIS A 526 -47.22 -0.52 1.80
CA HIS A 526 -46.89 0.82 1.32
C HIS A 526 -45.58 1.32 1.96
N ILE A 527 -44.58 1.62 1.13
CA ILE A 527 -43.31 2.22 1.57
C ILE A 527 -43.34 3.72 1.29
N HIS A 528 -43.02 4.54 2.29
CA HIS A 528 -42.87 5.99 2.13
C HIS A 528 -41.61 6.49 2.87
N SER A 529 -41.10 7.64 2.45
CA SER A 529 -39.97 8.32 3.10
C SER A 529 -40.38 9.72 3.55
N ASP A 530 -40.14 10.01 4.83
CA ASP A 530 -40.41 11.29 5.48
C ASP A 530 -39.09 11.93 5.96
N ILE A 531 -38.19 12.22 5.01
CA ILE A 531 -36.96 12.97 5.30
C ILE A 531 -37.21 14.45 4.94
N PRO A 532 -37.11 15.40 5.90
CA PRO A 532 -37.34 16.81 5.65
C PRO A 532 -36.38 17.36 4.60
N SER A 533 -36.87 18.06 3.58
CA SER A 533 -36.02 18.80 2.64
C SER A 533 -36.06 20.30 2.96
N PRO A 534 -34.91 20.97 3.16
CA PRO A 534 -33.53 20.46 3.09
C PRO A 534 -33.09 19.66 4.34
N PHE A 535 -32.23 18.65 4.14
CA PHE A 535 -31.62 17.82 5.21
C PHE A 535 -30.08 17.92 5.19
N PRO A 536 -29.36 17.86 6.32
CA PRO A 536 -27.90 17.90 6.34
C PRO A 536 -27.25 16.68 5.68
N ARG A 537 -26.11 16.89 5.00
CA ARG A 537 -25.29 15.80 4.45
C ARG A 537 -24.63 15.01 5.58
N VAL A 538 -24.58 13.69 5.42
CA VAL A 538 -23.99 12.77 6.41
C VAL A 538 -22.61 12.30 5.93
N LEU A 539 -21.63 12.25 6.83
CA LEU A 539 -20.28 11.77 6.52
C LEU A 539 -20.26 10.23 6.50
N ALA A 540 -20.50 9.65 5.32
CA ALA A 540 -20.64 8.21 5.15
C ALA A 540 -19.92 7.69 3.90
N ASN A 541 -19.66 6.38 3.88
CA ASN A 541 -19.34 5.69 2.64
C ASN A 541 -20.66 5.30 1.95
N LYS A 542 -20.96 5.90 0.77
CA LYS A 542 -22.23 5.75 0.03
C LYS A 542 -22.62 4.28 -0.15
N ASN A 543 -21.69 3.42 -0.60
CA ASN A 543 -21.99 2.00 -0.88
C ASN A 543 -22.32 1.19 0.37
N ARG A 544 -21.62 1.47 1.48
CA ARG A 544 -21.90 0.81 2.77
C ARG A 544 -23.19 1.32 3.41
N LEU A 545 -23.54 2.58 3.18
CA LEU A 545 -24.84 3.14 3.60
C LEU A 545 -26.00 2.50 2.83
N ILE A 546 -25.88 2.32 1.51
CA ILE A 546 -26.87 1.58 0.70
C ILE A 546 -27.02 0.14 1.24
N GLN A 547 -25.92 -0.53 1.61
CA GLN A 547 -25.96 -1.87 2.20
C GLN A 547 -26.68 -1.92 3.55
N ILE A 548 -26.46 -0.91 4.42
CA ILE A 548 -27.17 -0.79 5.69
C ILE A 548 -28.68 -0.65 5.46
N LEU A 549 -29.08 0.32 4.63
CA LEU A 549 -30.50 0.61 4.36
C LEU A 549 -31.21 -0.54 3.67
N TYR A 550 -30.56 -1.17 2.69
CA TYR A 550 -31.11 -2.35 2.01
C TYR A 550 -31.40 -3.49 2.99
N ASN A 551 -30.45 -3.82 3.87
CA ASN A 551 -30.63 -4.89 4.86
C ASN A 551 -31.75 -4.59 5.87
N LEU A 552 -31.94 -3.32 6.23
CA LEU A 552 -33.03 -2.92 7.14
C LEU A 552 -34.39 -2.95 6.43
N LEU A 553 -34.49 -2.42 5.21
CA LEU A 553 -35.72 -2.41 4.42
C LEU A 553 -36.14 -3.80 3.96
N ASP A 554 -35.20 -4.66 3.56
CA ASP A 554 -35.47 -6.05 3.20
C ASP A 554 -36.05 -6.83 4.38
N ASN A 555 -35.50 -6.61 5.59
CA ASN A 555 -36.08 -7.18 6.81
C ASN A 555 -37.49 -6.62 7.09
N ALA A 556 -37.70 -5.31 6.97
CA ALA A 556 -39.01 -4.70 7.18
C ALA A 556 -40.08 -5.27 6.24
N ILE A 557 -39.76 -5.45 4.94
CA ILE A 557 -40.67 -6.05 3.94
C ILE A 557 -40.95 -7.52 4.25
N LYS A 558 -39.93 -8.26 4.69
CA LYS A 558 -40.04 -9.68 4.97
C LYS A 558 -40.93 -9.98 6.17
N TYR A 559 -40.84 -9.16 7.22
CA TYR A 559 -41.56 -9.37 8.49
C TYR A 559 -42.84 -8.53 8.63
N THR A 560 -43.25 -7.84 7.56
CA THR A 560 -44.54 -7.14 7.47
C THR A 560 -45.42 -7.84 6.43
N PRO A 561 -46.48 -8.58 6.84
CA PRO A 561 -47.38 -9.24 5.88
C PRO A 561 -48.24 -8.25 5.09
N GLU A 562 -48.81 -7.26 5.78
CA GLU A 562 -49.61 -6.15 5.25
C GLU A 562 -49.39 -4.91 6.11
N GLY A 563 -49.49 -3.71 5.53
CA GLY A 563 -49.35 -2.45 6.28
C GLY A 563 -48.42 -1.44 5.62
N SER A 564 -47.59 -0.76 6.41
CA SER A 564 -46.71 0.32 5.92
C SER A 564 -45.31 0.23 6.50
N ILE A 565 -44.34 0.68 5.70
CA ILE A 565 -42.95 0.87 6.11
C ILE A 565 -42.60 2.34 5.89
N ALA A 566 -42.06 2.99 6.92
CA ALA A 566 -41.67 4.39 6.90
C ALA A 566 -40.15 4.51 7.10
N VAL A 567 -39.50 5.35 6.28
CA VAL A 567 -38.09 5.74 6.49
C VAL A 567 -38.01 7.23 6.78
N TYR A 568 -37.59 7.60 7.98
CA TYR A 568 -37.45 9.00 8.40
C TYR A 568 -36.14 9.24 9.12
N ALA A 569 -35.67 10.48 9.13
CA ALA A 569 -34.41 10.86 9.77
C ALA A 569 -34.60 12.08 10.68
N ARG A 570 -33.88 12.09 11.82
CA ARG A 570 -33.86 13.21 12.75
C ARG A 570 -32.44 13.70 12.97
N GLU A 571 -32.27 15.01 12.88
CA GLU A 571 -31.01 15.68 13.16
C GLU A 571 -30.83 15.89 14.68
N SER A 572 -29.61 15.67 15.17
CA SER A 572 -29.14 16.04 16.50
C SER A 572 -27.89 16.93 16.38
N THR A 573 -27.40 17.47 17.50
CA THR A 573 -26.29 18.46 17.53
C THR A 573 -24.98 18.04 16.83
N SER A 574 -24.74 16.75 16.59
CA SER A 574 -23.50 16.26 15.94
C SER A 574 -23.69 15.00 15.08
N GLU A 575 -24.89 14.42 15.05
CA GLU A 575 -25.18 13.17 14.35
C GLU A 575 -26.63 13.16 13.85
N VAL A 576 -26.86 12.44 12.76
CA VAL A 576 -28.19 12.14 12.22
C VAL A 576 -28.58 10.75 12.69
N THR A 577 -29.82 10.61 13.20
CA THR A 577 -30.42 9.29 13.44
C THR A 577 -31.41 8.96 12.34
N VAL A 578 -31.19 7.84 11.66
CA VAL A 578 -32.08 7.31 10.62
C VAL A 578 -32.93 6.20 11.23
N TYR A 579 -34.22 6.21 10.96
CA TYR A 579 -35.21 5.26 11.45
C TYR A 579 -35.86 4.52 10.27
N VAL A 580 -36.03 3.21 10.42
CA VAL A 580 -36.83 2.34 9.55
C VAL A 580 -37.90 1.72 10.44
N GLU A 581 -39.14 2.18 10.26
CA GLU A 581 -40.32 1.75 11.01
C GLU A 581 -41.17 0.83 10.13
N ASP A 582 -41.55 -0.32 10.67
CA ASP A 582 -42.46 -1.27 10.05
C ASP A 582 -43.67 -1.53 10.96
N THR A 583 -44.82 -1.82 10.37
CA THR A 583 -46.04 -2.25 11.10
C THR A 583 -46.19 -3.77 11.15
N GLY A 584 -45.07 -4.49 11.14
CA GLY A 584 -45.03 -5.95 11.07
C GLY A 584 -45.28 -6.67 12.39
N ILE A 585 -44.84 -7.92 12.48
CA ILE A 585 -45.09 -8.81 13.63
C ILE A 585 -44.39 -8.39 14.94
N GLY A 586 -43.44 -7.46 14.88
CA GLY A 586 -42.65 -7.03 16.03
C GLY A 586 -41.66 -8.08 16.56
N LEU A 587 -41.00 -7.77 17.67
CA LEU A 587 -39.96 -8.60 18.31
C LEU A 587 -40.26 -8.84 19.80
N THR A 588 -39.89 -10.01 20.30
CA THR A 588 -39.95 -10.34 21.74
C THR A 588 -38.85 -9.62 22.54
N GLN A 589 -38.99 -9.57 23.87
CA GLN A 589 -37.95 -8.98 24.74
C GLN A 589 -36.62 -9.73 24.67
N GLU A 590 -36.63 -11.05 24.44
CA GLU A 590 -35.40 -11.83 24.30
C GLU A 590 -34.71 -11.60 22.95
N GLY A 591 -35.44 -11.54 21.83
CA GLY A 591 -34.78 -11.32 20.55
C GLY A 591 -34.30 -9.90 20.34
N LYS A 592 -34.90 -8.86 20.94
CA LYS A 592 -34.31 -7.50 20.96
C LYS A 592 -32.85 -7.50 21.43
N GLY A 593 -32.52 -8.34 22.42
CA GLY A 593 -31.17 -8.44 22.99
C GLY A 593 -30.17 -9.21 22.14
N ARG A 594 -30.64 -10.04 21.18
CA ARG A 594 -29.78 -10.98 20.44
C ARG A 594 -29.86 -10.86 18.91
N ILE A 595 -30.77 -10.05 18.37
CA ILE A 595 -31.00 -9.92 16.92
C ILE A 595 -29.80 -9.39 16.13
N PHE A 596 -28.84 -8.76 16.80
CA PHE A 596 -27.58 -8.30 16.18
C PHE A 596 -26.41 -9.26 16.34
N GLU A 597 -26.61 -10.42 16.98
CA GLU A 597 -25.59 -11.48 17.08
C GLU A 597 -25.65 -12.39 15.84
N PRO A 598 -24.50 -12.89 15.35
CA PRO A 598 -24.47 -13.75 14.17
C PRO A 598 -25.37 -14.98 14.29
N TYR A 599 -26.10 -15.30 13.22
CA TYR A 599 -26.94 -16.49 13.08
C TYR A 599 -28.18 -16.54 13.99
N GLN A 600 -28.63 -15.41 14.52
CA GLN A 600 -29.84 -15.34 15.36
C GLN A 600 -31.01 -14.70 14.61
N SER A 601 -32.12 -15.44 14.53
CA SER A 601 -33.44 -14.99 14.06
C SER A 601 -34.50 -15.48 15.06
N GLU A 602 -35.52 -14.68 15.38
CA GLU A 602 -36.55 -15.02 16.39
C GLU A 602 -37.50 -16.16 15.97
N SER A 603 -37.62 -16.45 14.67
CA SER A 603 -38.52 -17.52 14.17
C SER A 603 -37.83 -18.88 14.17
N VAL A 604 -37.90 -19.63 15.27
CA VAL A 604 -37.41 -21.02 15.37
C VAL A 604 -38.53 -22.05 15.11
N SER A 605 -39.77 -21.61 14.86
CA SER A 605 -40.90 -22.54 14.64
C SER A 605 -41.89 -22.01 13.60
N ASP A 606 -41.55 -22.15 12.32
CA ASP A 606 -42.43 -22.73 11.29
C ASP A 606 -41.68 -22.73 9.95
N TYR A 607 -41.95 -23.76 9.14
CA TYR A 607 -41.21 -24.19 7.96
C TYR A 607 -40.76 -23.05 7.02
N PHE A 608 -39.45 -23.04 6.72
CA PHE A 608 -38.73 -22.82 5.44
C PHE A 608 -39.21 -21.84 4.35
N THR A 609 -40.25 -21.03 4.54
CA THR A 609 -40.82 -20.27 3.40
C THR A 609 -40.30 -18.85 3.22
N GLU A 610 -39.84 -18.12 4.25
CA GLU A 610 -39.41 -16.71 4.04
C GLU A 610 -38.22 -16.23 4.90
N GLY A 611 -37.61 -17.05 5.76
CA GLY A 611 -36.63 -16.64 6.79
C GLY A 611 -35.14 -16.66 6.40
N GLY A 612 -34.54 -15.50 6.09
CA GLY A 612 -33.07 -15.31 6.02
C GLY A 612 -32.27 -15.65 7.30
N ILE A 613 -30.95 -15.82 7.17
CA ILE A 613 -30.05 -16.54 8.13
C ILE A 613 -29.60 -15.71 9.35
N GLY A 614 -30.05 -14.45 9.48
CA GLY A 614 -29.68 -13.61 10.63
C GLY A 614 -28.25 -13.07 10.57
N LEU A 615 -27.64 -12.96 9.38
CA LEU A 615 -26.34 -12.30 9.16
C LEU A 615 -26.45 -10.82 8.76
N GLY A 616 -27.60 -10.40 8.20
CA GLY A 616 -27.82 -9.04 7.73
C GLY A 616 -27.69 -7.98 8.83
N LEU A 617 -28.28 -8.20 10.00
CA LEU A 617 -28.22 -7.26 11.13
C LEU A 617 -26.85 -7.21 11.83
N PRO A 618 -26.13 -8.33 12.04
CA PRO A 618 -24.72 -8.30 12.42
C PRO A 618 -23.83 -7.48 11.47
N ILE A 619 -24.03 -7.62 10.15
CA ILE A 619 -23.34 -6.81 9.14
C ILE A 619 -23.69 -5.33 9.32
N VAL A 620 -24.97 -4.98 9.49
CA VAL A 620 -25.41 -3.60 9.77
C VAL A 620 -24.69 -3.04 11.00
N LYS A 621 -24.66 -3.79 12.11
CA LYS A 621 -23.96 -3.38 13.35
C LYS A 621 -22.47 -3.12 13.10
N LYS A 622 -21.79 -4.01 12.37
CA LYS A 622 -20.37 -3.83 12.04
C LYS A 622 -20.14 -2.62 11.13
N LEU A 623 -20.97 -2.42 10.09
CA LEU A 623 -20.88 -1.29 9.17
C LEU A 623 -21.15 0.04 9.88
N VAL A 624 -22.16 0.12 10.74
CA VAL A 624 -22.49 1.33 11.52
C VAL A 624 -21.39 1.67 12.52
N ASN A 625 -20.85 0.68 13.24
CA ASN A 625 -19.71 0.88 14.14
C ASN A 625 -18.47 1.37 13.37
N MET A 626 -18.22 0.83 12.18
CA MET A 626 -17.15 1.29 11.30
C MET A 626 -17.39 2.70 10.73
N HIS A 627 -18.61 3.24 10.79
CA HIS A 627 -18.94 4.65 10.55
C HIS A 627 -18.80 5.52 11.81
N GLY A 628 -18.53 4.93 12.98
CA GLY A 628 -18.49 5.62 14.27
C GLY A 628 -19.89 5.89 14.86
N GLY A 629 -20.94 5.28 14.29
CA GLY A 629 -22.32 5.41 14.74
C GLY A 629 -22.75 4.28 15.68
N LYS A 630 -24.02 4.33 16.10
CA LYS A 630 -24.68 3.29 16.90
C LYS A 630 -25.89 2.75 16.17
N VAL A 631 -26.21 1.46 16.35
CA VAL A 631 -27.44 0.83 15.84
C VAL A 631 -28.27 0.28 17.00
N GLY A 632 -29.60 0.30 16.87
CA GLY A 632 -30.51 -0.28 17.84
C GLY A 632 -31.88 -0.60 17.24
N VAL A 633 -32.76 -1.15 18.08
CA VAL A 633 -34.13 -1.49 17.73
C VAL A 633 -35.07 -1.21 18.91
N THR A 634 -36.25 -0.65 18.61
CA THR A 634 -37.40 -0.59 19.51
C THR A 634 -38.53 -1.34 18.84
N SER A 635 -39.20 -2.25 19.53
CA SER A 635 -40.23 -3.08 18.90
C SER A 635 -41.24 -3.55 19.94
N GLU A 636 -42.48 -3.81 19.55
CA GLU A 636 -43.48 -4.45 20.39
C GLU A 636 -44.17 -5.54 19.56
N LEU A 637 -44.41 -6.71 20.18
CA LEU A 637 -45.07 -7.82 19.50
C LEU A 637 -46.42 -7.37 18.94
N ASP A 638 -46.69 -7.72 17.68
CA ASP A 638 -47.89 -7.38 16.91
C ASP A 638 -48.15 -5.87 16.68
N LYS A 639 -47.16 -5.02 16.96
CA LYS A 639 -47.23 -3.57 16.70
C LYS A 639 -46.13 -3.06 15.77
N GLY A 640 -45.23 -3.94 15.33
CA GLY A 640 -44.13 -3.59 14.44
C GLY A 640 -42.81 -3.26 15.13
N SER A 641 -41.81 -2.89 14.33
CA SER A 641 -40.45 -2.58 14.80
C SER A 641 -39.92 -1.27 14.23
N ILE A 642 -39.08 -0.61 15.01
CA ILE A 642 -38.35 0.60 14.66
C ILE A 642 -36.87 0.30 14.82
N PHE A 643 -36.19 0.05 13.71
CA PHE A 643 -34.73 -0.03 13.65
C PHE A 643 -34.16 1.36 13.46
N PHE A 644 -33.06 1.68 14.16
CA PHE A 644 -32.40 2.97 14.01
C PHE A 644 -30.89 2.83 13.97
N PHE A 645 -30.24 3.75 13.27
CA PHE A 645 -28.78 3.89 13.30
C PHE A 645 -28.35 5.36 13.23
N THR A 646 -27.16 5.67 13.76
CA THR A 646 -26.60 7.02 13.75
C THR A 646 -25.45 7.17 12.75
N LEU A 647 -25.34 8.36 12.14
CA LEU A 647 -24.25 8.77 11.26
C LEU A 647 -23.75 10.15 11.66
N PRO A 648 -22.43 10.43 11.59
CA PRO A 648 -21.91 11.77 11.82
C PRO A 648 -22.35 12.75 10.72
N ILE A 649 -22.66 13.99 11.09
CA ILE A 649 -22.95 15.07 10.13
C ILE A 649 -21.64 15.50 9.45
N ASP A 650 -21.70 15.80 8.15
CA ASP A 650 -20.60 16.45 7.45
C ASP A 650 -20.54 17.94 7.81
N ASN A 651 -19.77 18.27 8.85
CA ASN A 651 -19.60 19.64 9.34
C ASN A 651 -18.75 20.54 8.42
N GLN A 652 -18.40 20.10 7.20
CA GLN A 652 -17.60 20.93 6.28
C GLN A 652 -18.35 22.11 5.64
N VAL A 653 -19.59 22.39 6.05
CA VAL A 653 -20.39 23.50 5.50
C VAL A 653 -20.14 24.86 6.17
N GLU A 654 -19.35 24.96 7.25
CA GLU A 654 -19.11 26.26 7.95
C GLU A 654 -17.83 27.02 7.56
N LYS A 655 -17.15 26.68 6.46
CA LYS A 655 -16.00 27.46 5.94
C LYS A 655 -16.08 27.81 4.45
N VAL A 656 -17.26 28.14 3.95
CA VAL A 656 -17.39 28.90 2.69
C VAL A 656 -18.44 30.01 2.86
N LYS A 657 -18.12 30.99 3.73
CA LYS A 657 -18.83 32.28 3.76
C LYS A 657 -17.94 33.51 3.64
N ASN A 658 -16.64 33.33 3.35
CA ASN A 658 -15.73 34.41 3.00
C ASN A 658 -14.74 33.91 1.94
N VAL A 659 -15.21 33.67 0.73
CA VAL A 659 -14.38 33.88 -0.46
C VAL A 659 -15.10 34.96 -1.25
N THR A 660 -14.48 36.13 -1.24
CA THR A 660 -14.80 37.28 -2.07
C THR A 660 -15.06 36.79 -3.49
N ILE A 661 -16.28 36.99 -3.98
CA ILE A 661 -16.56 36.90 -5.41
C ILE A 661 -15.85 38.10 -6.03
N GLU A 662 -14.61 37.89 -6.46
CA GLU A 662 -14.06 38.68 -7.55
C GLU A 662 -14.92 38.37 -8.78
N LYS A 663 -15.66 39.39 -9.20
CA LYS A 663 -16.25 39.46 -10.53
C LYS A 663 -15.13 39.31 -11.55
N ASP A 664 -15.06 38.15 -12.18
CA ASP A 664 -14.74 38.08 -13.59
C ASP A 664 -16.02 37.76 -14.35
N GLU A 665 -16.69 38.84 -14.75
CA GLU A 665 -17.59 38.86 -15.88
C GLU A 665 -16.77 38.54 -17.14
N LYS A 666 -16.91 37.31 -17.66
CA LYS A 666 -17.17 37.02 -19.08
C LYS A 666 -17.09 35.51 -19.32
N GLU A 667 -18.25 34.86 -19.30
CA GLU A 667 -18.67 33.90 -20.32
C GLU A 667 -20.17 33.58 -20.13
N SER A 668 -21.00 34.55 -20.52
CA SER A 668 -22.31 34.26 -21.11
C SER A 668 -22.19 34.57 -22.60
N ALA A 669 -22.02 33.52 -23.40
CA ALA A 669 -22.20 33.40 -24.85
C ALA A 669 -21.48 32.08 -25.23
N ASN A 670 -22.15 30.99 -25.59
CA ASN A 670 -23.06 30.89 -26.72
C ASN A 670 -24.20 29.91 -26.45
N VAL A 671 -25.42 30.45 -26.37
CA VAL A 671 -26.55 29.85 -27.08
C VAL A 671 -26.29 30.13 -28.57
N ALA A 672 -26.40 29.08 -29.39
CA ALA A 672 -26.19 29.00 -30.85
C ALA A 672 -24.84 28.41 -31.28
N ASP A 673 -24.84 27.08 -31.48
CA ASP A 673 -24.54 26.54 -32.81
C ASP A 673 -25.52 25.38 -33.09
N LEU A 674 -26.59 25.72 -33.81
CA LEU A 674 -27.51 24.78 -34.44
C LEU A 674 -26.84 24.33 -35.74
N ASN A 675 -26.36 23.09 -35.76
CA ASN A 675 -26.38 22.13 -36.89
C ASN A 675 -25.24 21.11 -36.74
N GLY A 676 -25.58 19.89 -36.26
CA GLY A 676 -24.71 18.71 -36.32
C GLY A 676 -24.92 17.72 -35.16
N ASP A 677 -25.80 16.75 -35.39
CA ASP A 677 -26.05 15.44 -34.73
C ASP A 677 -25.41 15.21 -33.35
N SER A 678 -26.20 15.40 -32.29
CA SER A 678 -25.88 15.04 -30.90
C SER A 678 -26.08 13.53 -30.68
N GLU A 679 -25.10 12.82 -30.10
CA GLU A 679 -25.14 11.35 -30.10
C GLU A 679 -25.34 10.68 -28.74
N ILE A 680 -25.02 11.34 -27.61
CA ILE A 680 -25.25 10.76 -26.27
C ILE A 680 -25.77 11.83 -25.29
N LEU A 681 -26.82 11.50 -24.53
CA LEU A 681 -27.28 12.28 -23.37
C LEU A 681 -26.76 11.62 -22.09
N LEU A 682 -26.03 12.37 -21.27
CA LEU A 682 -25.51 11.93 -19.97
C LEU A 682 -26.23 12.66 -18.84
N VAL A 683 -26.83 11.90 -17.91
CA VAL A 683 -27.62 12.39 -16.79
C VAL A 683 -26.97 11.94 -15.48
N ASP A 684 -26.50 12.89 -14.67
CA ASP A 684 -25.89 12.64 -13.35
C ASP A 684 -25.92 13.93 -12.52
N ASP A 685 -26.24 13.84 -11.22
CA ASP A 685 -26.29 14.99 -10.32
C ASP A 685 -24.90 15.48 -9.87
N ASP A 686 -23.87 14.65 -10.02
CA ASP A 686 -22.49 15.00 -9.70
C ASP A 686 -21.77 15.65 -10.90
N PRO A 687 -21.45 16.96 -10.83
CA PRO A 687 -20.77 17.66 -11.92
C PRO A 687 -19.35 17.13 -12.19
N VAL A 688 -18.72 16.47 -11.21
CA VAL A 688 -17.42 15.81 -11.42
C VAL A 688 -17.59 14.57 -12.28
N THR A 689 -18.57 13.72 -11.97
CA THR A 689 -18.87 12.52 -12.75
C THR A 689 -19.29 12.88 -14.18
N LEU A 690 -20.15 13.89 -14.34
CA LEU A 690 -20.49 14.45 -15.66
C LEU A 690 -19.24 14.82 -16.46
N ARG A 691 -18.31 15.56 -15.87
CA ARG A 691 -17.08 16.02 -16.54
C ARG A 691 -16.16 14.86 -16.91
N VAL A 692 -16.01 13.87 -16.02
CA VAL A 692 -15.12 12.70 -16.25
C VAL A 692 -15.66 11.83 -17.39
N ILE A 693 -16.93 11.44 -17.32
CA ILE A 693 -17.55 10.58 -18.34
C ILE A 693 -17.62 11.31 -19.68
N LYS A 694 -17.95 12.61 -19.67
CA LYS A 694 -17.90 13.47 -20.86
C LYS A 694 -16.50 13.44 -21.49
N ASN A 695 -15.43 13.69 -20.73
CA ASN A 695 -14.05 13.66 -21.25
C ASN A 695 -13.65 12.29 -21.83
N ILE A 696 -14.15 11.18 -21.26
CA ILE A 696 -13.85 9.83 -21.75
C ILE A 696 -14.53 9.58 -23.11
N LEU A 697 -15.76 10.07 -23.28
CA LEU A 697 -16.61 9.78 -24.44
C LEU A 697 -16.50 10.83 -25.55
N GLU A 698 -16.09 12.07 -25.25
CA GLU A 698 -15.94 13.17 -26.21
C GLU A 698 -14.88 12.92 -27.29
N MET A 699 -14.02 11.91 -27.11
CA MET A 699 -13.07 11.50 -28.15
C MET A 699 -13.79 10.92 -29.38
N ASP A 700 -14.89 10.21 -29.17
CA ASP A 700 -15.57 9.42 -30.20
C ASP A 700 -17.03 9.86 -30.44
N TYR A 701 -17.66 10.51 -29.46
CA TYR A 701 -19.09 10.85 -29.49
C TYR A 701 -19.36 12.29 -29.04
N LYS A 702 -20.45 12.88 -29.53
CA LYS A 702 -20.95 14.16 -29.01
C LYS A 702 -21.82 13.93 -27.78
N VAL A 703 -21.34 14.37 -26.62
CA VAL A 703 -21.99 14.17 -25.31
C VAL A 703 -22.64 15.46 -24.80
N THR A 704 -23.96 15.42 -24.58
CA THR A 704 -24.69 16.47 -23.86
C THR A 704 -24.92 16.03 -22.42
N THR A 705 -24.69 16.92 -21.45
CA THR A 705 -24.81 16.62 -20.03
C THR A 705 -25.95 17.39 -19.39
N VAL A 706 -26.77 16.72 -18.60
CA VAL A 706 -27.84 17.35 -17.80
C VAL A 706 -27.71 16.90 -16.32
N PRO A 707 -27.94 17.82 -15.36
CA PRO A 707 -27.72 17.56 -13.93
C PRO A 707 -28.93 16.92 -13.22
N SER A 708 -30.08 16.81 -13.87
CA SER A 708 -31.32 16.36 -13.25
C SER A 708 -32.14 15.45 -14.18
N ALA A 709 -32.96 14.61 -13.59
CA ALA A 709 -33.84 13.72 -14.33
C ALA A 709 -35.00 14.47 -15.00
N GLU A 710 -35.44 15.59 -14.41
CA GLU A 710 -36.47 16.46 -14.98
C GLU A 710 -35.99 17.13 -16.27
N GLU A 711 -34.79 17.70 -16.28
CA GLU A 711 -34.18 18.25 -17.51
C GLU A 711 -33.93 17.14 -18.54
N ALA A 712 -33.58 15.93 -18.09
CA ALA A 712 -33.39 14.79 -19.01
C ALA A 712 -34.69 14.42 -19.75
N LEU A 713 -35.86 14.51 -19.11
CA LEU A 713 -37.15 14.26 -19.78
C LEU A 713 -37.47 15.32 -20.83
N GLU A 714 -37.25 16.61 -20.51
CA GLU A 714 -37.44 17.70 -21.48
C GLU A 714 -36.53 17.51 -22.70
N PHE A 715 -35.25 17.20 -22.48
CA PHE A 715 -34.29 16.98 -23.57
C PHE A 715 -34.57 15.69 -24.36
N ALA A 716 -35.10 14.64 -23.72
CA ALA A 716 -35.48 13.40 -24.39
C ALA A 716 -36.66 13.61 -25.37
N GLU A 717 -37.49 14.62 -25.15
CA GLU A 717 -38.62 14.95 -26.05
C GLU A 717 -38.25 15.93 -27.17
N GLU A 718 -37.33 16.87 -26.92
CA GLU A 718 -36.98 17.92 -27.89
C GLU A 718 -36.01 17.46 -29.00
N ARG A 719 -35.24 16.39 -28.78
CA ARG A 719 -34.16 15.95 -29.70
C ARG A 719 -34.10 14.44 -29.84
N THR A 720 -33.55 13.97 -30.97
CA THR A 720 -33.27 12.55 -31.21
C THR A 720 -31.91 12.15 -30.64
N TRP A 721 -31.89 11.21 -29.71
CA TRP A 721 -30.68 10.68 -29.07
C TRP A 721 -30.37 9.27 -29.57
N LYS A 722 -29.08 8.89 -29.66
CA LYS A 722 -28.68 7.52 -30.00
C LYS A 722 -28.42 6.65 -28.76
N LEU A 723 -28.12 7.27 -27.62
CA LEU A 723 -27.93 6.62 -26.33
C LEU A 723 -28.22 7.63 -25.20
N ILE A 724 -28.84 7.16 -24.11
CA ILE A 724 -28.92 7.89 -22.85
C ILE A 724 -28.14 7.11 -21.78
N ILE A 725 -27.25 7.79 -21.07
CA ILE A 725 -26.53 7.26 -19.91
C ILE A 725 -27.08 7.95 -18.66
N VAL A 726 -27.54 7.18 -17.69
CA VAL A 726 -28.27 7.71 -16.52
C VAL A 726 -27.66 7.19 -15.23
N ASP A 727 -27.39 8.06 -14.25
CA ASP A 727 -27.12 7.61 -12.88
C ASP A 727 -28.38 7.01 -12.25
N ALA A 728 -28.27 5.79 -11.73
CA ALA A 728 -29.36 5.15 -11.00
C ALA A 728 -29.77 5.94 -9.73
N MET A 729 -28.85 6.70 -9.13
CA MET A 729 -28.99 7.29 -7.79
C MET A 729 -28.93 8.82 -7.80
N MET A 730 -30.03 9.48 -8.19
CA MET A 730 -30.15 10.93 -8.27
C MET A 730 -31.19 11.48 -7.27
N PRO A 731 -31.06 12.75 -6.82
CA PRO A 731 -32.08 13.44 -6.02
C PRO A 731 -33.39 13.65 -6.81
N GLY A 732 -34.53 13.63 -6.11
CA GLY A 732 -35.84 13.79 -6.76
C GLY A 732 -36.27 12.49 -7.46
N LEU A 733 -36.30 12.51 -8.80
CA LEU A 733 -36.64 11.35 -9.61
C LEU A 733 -35.42 10.43 -9.82
N SER A 734 -35.53 9.15 -9.42
CA SER A 734 -34.42 8.20 -9.52
C SER A 734 -34.15 7.79 -10.98
N GLY A 735 -32.91 7.38 -11.29
CA GLY A 735 -32.57 6.92 -12.66
C GLY A 735 -33.37 5.71 -13.13
N TYR A 736 -33.77 4.83 -12.19
CA TYR A 736 -34.68 3.73 -12.48
C TYR A 736 -36.08 4.22 -12.89
N GLU A 737 -36.59 5.28 -12.27
CA GLU A 737 -37.90 5.85 -12.60
C GLU A 737 -37.85 6.64 -13.89
N LEU A 738 -36.80 7.45 -14.10
CA LEU A 738 -36.53 8.12 -15.38
C LEU A 738 -36.51 7.13 -16.54
N THR A 739 -35.83 5.99 -16.38
CA THR A 739 -35.78 4.94 -17.41
C THR A 739 -37.18 4.38 -17.71
N ARG A 740 -38.02 4.19 -16.69
CA ARG A 740 -39.42 3.72 -16.89
C ARG A 740 -40.25 4.76 -17.66
N GLU A 741 -40.11 6.04 -17.34
CA GLU A 741 -40.81 7.12 -18.05
C GLU A 741 -40.38 7.20 -19.53
N ILE A 742 -39.08 7.12 -19.81
CA ILE A 742 -38.56 7.07 -21.20
C ILE A 742 -39.15 5.88 -21.97
N ARG A 743 -39.32 4.73 -21.31
CA ARG A 743 -39.83 3.49 -21.94
C ARG A 743 -41.31 3.53 -22.29
N GLN A 744 -42.09 4.45 -21.72
CA GLN A 744 -43.48 4.65 -22.14
C GLN A 744 -43.57 5.21 -23.57
N LYS A 745 -42.56 5.96 -24.02
CA LYS A 745 -42.52 6.62 -25.33
C LYS A 745 -41.53 6.00 -26.31
N HIS A 746 -40.40 5.45 -25.83
CA HIS A 746 -39.32 4.93 -26.66
C HIS A 746 -39.01 3.45 -26.39
N PRO A 747 -39.21 2.55 -27.38
CA PRO A 747 -38.84 1.15 -27.29
C PRO A 747 -37.33 0.92 -27.11
N LEU A 748 -36.96 -0.23 -26.53
CA LEU A 748 -35.57 -0.65 -26.27
C LEU A 748 -34.65 -0.60 -27.50
N SER A 749 -35.17 -0.95 -28.68
CA SER A 749 -34.42 -0.97 -29.94
C SER A 749 -34.22 0.41 -30.54
N ASP A 750 -35.06 1.37 -30.15
CA ASP A 750 -35.05 2.72 -30.70
C ASP A 750 -34.16 3.65 -29.89
N LEU A 751 -34.29 3.63 -28.56
CA LEU A 751 -33.48 4.46 -27.67
C LEU A 751 -32.82 3.64 -26.56
N PRO A 752 -31.57 3.20 -26.77
CA PRO A 752 -30.79 2.54 -25.74
C PRO A 752 -30.61 3.40 -24.49
N VAL A 753 -30.80 2.80 -23.32
CA VAL A 753 -30.50 3.42 -22.02
C VAL A 753 -29.47 2.58 -21.27
N LEU A 754 -28.38 3.21 -20.85
CA LEU A 754 -27.30 2.64 -20.04
C LEU A 754 -27.38 3.19 -18.61
N LEU A 755 -27.67 2.33 -17.63
CA LEU A 755 -27.74 2.74 -16.22
C LEU A 755 -26.39 2.63 -15.50
N LEU A 756 -25.98 3.67 -14.80
CA LEU A 756 -24.82 3.64 -13.90
C LEU A 756 -25.31 3.26 -12.50
N VAL A 757 -25.07 2.01 -12.09
CA VAL A 757 -25.54 1.45 -10.82
C VAL A 757 -24.46 1.55 -9.73
N PRO A 758 -24.84 1.62 -8.43
CA PRO A 758 -23.86 1.84 -7.36
C PRO A 758 -23.06 0.59 -6.95
N ARG A 759 -23.55 -0.64 -7.21
CA ARG A 759 -22.90 -1.89 -6.78
C ARG A 759 -23.15 -3.03 -7.77
N ASP A 760 -22.26 -4.02 -7.74
CA ASP A 760 -22.37 -5.28 -8.50
C ASP A 760 -23.15 -6.34 -7.71
N LEU A 761 -24.42 -6.06 -7.41
CA LEU A 761 -25.31 -7.02 -6.74
C LEU A 761 -26.43 -7.44 -7.69
N GLN A 762 -26.82 -8.71 -7.65
CA GLN A 762 -27.86 -9.27 -8.51
C GLN A 762 -29.18 -8.47 -8.47
N GLN A 763 -29.53 -7.89 -7.33
CA GLN A 763 -30.74 -7.08 -7.15
C GLN A 763 -30.67 -5.73 -7.88
N ASP A 764 -29.49 -5.10 -7.88
CA ASP A 764 -29.25 -3.81 -8.53
C ASP A 764 -29.32 -4.00 -10.06
N ILE A 765 -28.75 -5.11 -10.55
CA ILE A 765 -28.79 -5.54 -11.95
C ILE A 765 -30.23 -5.86 -12.38
N TYR A 766 -30.94 -6.66 -11.58
CA TYR A 766 -32.33 -7.01 -11.86
C TYR A 766 -33.22 -5.76 -11.96
N SER A 767 -33.07 -4.82 -11.02
CA SER A 767 -33.83 -3.57 -11.00
C SER A 767 -33.52 -2.69 -12.23
N ALA A 768 -32.25 -2.65 -12.68
CA ALA A 768 -31.87 -1.94 -13.89
C ALA A 768 -32.60 -2.47 -15.13
N TYR A 769 -32.59 -3.79 -15.34
CA TYR A 769 -33.31 -4.38 -16.47
C TYR A 769 -34.84 -4.26 -16.35
N GLN A 770 -35.40 -4.42 -15.14
CA GLN A 770 -36.84 -4.27 -14.91
C GLN A 770 -37.33 -2.83 -15.15
N SER A 771 -36.46 -1.83 -14.95
CA SER A 771 -36.78 -0.44 -15.31
C SER A 771 -36.82 -0.21 -16.83
N GLY A 772 -36.29 -1.15 -17.61
CA GLY A 772 -36.20 -1.08 -19.06
C GLY A 772 -34.86 -0.58 -19.58
N ALA A 773 -33.78 -0.59 -18.79
CA ALA A 773 -32.45 -0.29 -19.33
C ALA A 773 -31.97 -1.40 -20.30
N ASN A 774 -31.14 -1.01 -21.27
CA ASN A 774 -30.54 -1.93 -22.24
C ASN A 774 -29.31 -2.62 -21.64
N ASP A 775 -28.54 -1.89 -20.83
CA ASP A 775 -27.37 -2.41 -20.13
C ASP A 775 -27.10 -1.55 -18.88
N TYR A 776 -26.11 -1.94 -18.08
CA TYR A 776 -25.69 -1.22 -16.89
C TYR A 776 -24.16 -1.21 -16.73
N ILE A 777 -23.65 -0.27 -15.93
CA ILE A 777 -22.24 -0.21 -15.48
C ILE A 777 -22.21 0.08 -13.98
N VAL A 778 -21.30 -0.58 -13.26
CA VAL A 778 -21.12 -0.35 -11.82
C VAL A 778 -20.17 0.82 -11.59
N LYS A 779 -20.53 1.76 -10.70
CA LYS A 779 -19.64 2.83 -10.25
C LYS A 779 -18.61 2.29 -9.22
N PRO A 780 -17.32 2.72 -9.26
CA PRO A 780 -16.74 3.71 -10.15
C PRO A 780 -16.55 3.17 -11.57
N VAL A 781 -16.87 4.02 -12.55
CA VAL A 781 -16.86 3.65 -13.97
C VAL A 781 -15.43 3.43 -14.45
N ASP A 782 -15.11 2.22 -14.91
CA ASP A 782 -13.85 1.93 -15.60
C ASP A 782 -13.91 2.46 -17.04
N THR A 783 -12.83 3.11 -17.48
CA THR A 783 -12.75 3.73 -18.82
C THR A 783 -12.96 2.71 -19.93
N SER A 784 -12.33 1.53 -19.81
CA SER A 784 -12.41 0.49 -20.84
C SER A 784 -13.77 -0.19 -20.87
N GLU A 785 -14.38 -0.41 -19.69
CA GLU A 785 -15.74 -0.94 -19.60
C GLU A 785 -16.76 0.04 -20.19
N LEU A 786 -16.70 1.32 -19.83
CA LEU A 786 -17.57 2.35 -20.37
C LEU A 786 -17.49 2.43 -21.89
N GLN A 787 -16.27 2.51 -22.44
CA GLN A 787 -16.08 2.58 -23.89
C GLN A 787 -16.63 1.33 -24.60
N ALA A 788 -16.39 0.13 -24.05
CA ALA A 788 -16.90 -1.10 -24.65
C ALA A 788 -18.43 -1.17 -24.64
N ARG A 789 -19.06 -0.80 -23.53
CA ARG A 789 -20.53 -0.81 -23.37
C ARG A 789 -21.20 0.22 -24.26
N VAL A 790 -20.68 1.45 -24.27
CA VAL A 790 -21.18 2.52 -25.14
C VAL A 790 -21.02 2.13 -26.60
N THR A 791 -19.84 1.63 -27.01
CA THR A 791 -19.62 1.19 -28.40
C THR A 791 -20.57 0.07 -28.79
N GLY A 792 -20.78 -0.93 -27.94
CA GLY A 792 -21.72 -2.02 -28.21
C GLY A 792 -23.16 -1.55 -28.38
N LEU A 793 -23.63 -0.62 -27.52
CA LEU A 793 -24.98 -0.05 -27.64
C LEU A 793 -25.13 0.85 -28.86
N MET A 794 -24.10 1.62 -29.21
CA MET A 794 -24.07 2.46 -30.41
C MET A 794 -24.04 1.63 -31.70
N GLU A 795 -23.25 0.54 -31.74
CA GLU A 795 -23.26 -0.43 -32.84
C GLU A 795 -24.60 -1.14 -32.96
N MET A 796 -25.23 -1.52 -31.84
CA MET A 796 -26.58 -2.08 -31.83
C MET A 796 -27.58 -1.11 -32.48
N LYS A 797 -27.58 0.16 -32.06
CA LYS A 797 -28.44 1.21 -32.63
C LYS A 797 -28.17 1.41 -34.12
N LYS A 798 -26.90 1.51 -34.52
CA LYS A 798 -26.49 1.64 -35.93
C LYS A 798 -26.92 0.44 -36.76
N SER A 799 -26.77 -0.78 -36.27
CA SER A 799 -27.18 -2.00 -36.98
C SER A 799 -28.68 -2.06 -37.20
N PHE A 800 -29.45 -1.55 -36.23
CA PHE A 800 -30.90 -1.46 -36.33
C PHE A 800 -31.31 -0.44 -37.39
N GLU A 801 -30.67 0.74 -37.41
CA GLU A 801 -30.86 1.77 -38.43
C GLU A 801 -30.45 1.29 -39.83
N GLU A 802 -29.29 0.62 -39.96
CA GLU A 802 -28.81 0.05 -41.23
C GLU A 802 -29.72 -1.06 -41.73
N ARG A 803 -30.22 -1.94 -40.84
CA ARG A 803 -31.18 -2.98 -41.22
C ARG A 803 -32.47 -2.35 -41.75
N LEU A 804 -32.96 -1.30 -41.09
CA LEU A 804 -34.14 -0.56 -41.53
C LEU A 804 -33.90 0.10 -42.90
N ARG A 805 -32.72 0.69 -43.10
CA ARG A 805 -32.29 1.30 -44.37
C ARG A 805 -32.13 0.27 -45.48
N LEU A 806 -31.52 -0.89 -45.21
CA LEU A 806 -31.32 -1.98 -46.18
C LEU A 806 -32.64 -2.66 -46.54
N GLU A 807 -33.55 -2.84 -45.58
CA GLU A 807 -34.91 -3.32 -45.85
C GLU A 807 -35.64 -2.34 -46.79
N ALA A 808 -35.52 -1.03 -46.54
CA ALA A 808 -36.07 0.00 -47.43
C ALA A 808 -35.41 -0.02 -48.82
N ALA A 809 -34.08 -0.08 -48.90
CA ALA A 809 -33.33 -0.07 -50.16
C ALA A 809 -33.53 -1.34 -51.00
N TRP A 810 -33.67 -2.51 -50.37
CA TRP A 810 -33.94 -3.78 -51.05
C TRP A 810 -35.33 -3.80 -51.68
N LEU A 811 -36.34 -3.27 -50.99
CA LEU A 811 -37.70 -3.15 -51.51
C LEU A 811 -37.79 -2.21 -52.72
N GLN A 812 -36.94 -1.19 -52.77
CA GLN A 812 -36.86 -0.25 -53.91
C GLN A 812 -36.14 -0.82 -55.15
N ALA A 813 -35.37 -1.90 -55.03
CA ALA A 813 -34.52 -2.42 -56.12
C ALA A 813 -35.23 -3.38 -57.11
N GLN A 814 -36.53 -3.62 -57.00
CA GLN A 814 -37.27 -4.54 -57.88
C GLN A 814 -37.84 -3.85 -59.13
N ILE A 815 -37.02 -3.62 -60.17
CA ILE A 815 -37.57 -3.52 -61.53
C ILE A 815 -37.82 -4.94 -62.03
N LYS A 816 -39.08 -5.30 -62.33
CA LYS A 816 -39.39 -6.65 -62.81
C LYS A 816 -38.70 -6.90 -64.17
N PRO A 817 -37.91 -7.99 -64.32
CA PRO A 817 -37.19 -8.26 -65.58
C PRO A 817 -38.08 -8.26 -66.81
N HIS A 818 -39.31 -8.78 -66.68
CA HIS A 818 -40.26 -8.82 -67.79
C HIS A 818 -40.69 -7.42 -68.26
N PHE A 819 -40.75 -6.41 -67.38
CA PHE A 819 -41.08 -5.04 -67.76
C PHE A 819 -39.97 -4.45 -68.64
N LEU A 820 -38.71 -4.65 -68.27
CA LEU A 820 -37.55 -4.21 -69.06
C LEU A 820 -37.56 -4.85 -70.45
N PHE A 821 -37.71 -6.17 -70.54
CA PHE A 821 -37.74 -6.88 -71.82
C PHE A 821 -38.92 -6.44 -72.69
N ASN A 822 -40.11 -6.28 -72.11
CA ASN A 822 -41.28 -5.84 -72.86
C ASN A 822 -41.12 -4.42 -73.39
N THR A 823 -40.57 -3.51 -72.59
CA THR A 823 -40.33 -2.12 -73.01
C THR A 823 -39.31 -2.07 -74.15
N LEU A 824 -38.20 -2.80 -74.05
CA LEU A 824 -37.21 -2.90 -75.11
C LEU A 824 -37.79 -3.51 -76.40
N ASN A 825 -38.64 -4.53 -76.30
CA ASN A 825 -39.32 -5.11 -77.45
C ASN A 825 -40.31 -4.12 -78.09
N THR A 826 -41.03 -3.33 -77.30
CA THR A 826 -41.91 -2.26 -77.80
C THR A 826 -41.09 -1.20 -78.53
N ILE A 827 -39.96 -0.75 -77.96
CA ILE A 827 -39.04 0.19 -78.62
C ILE A 827 -38.50 -0.40 -79.93
N ALA A 828 -38.04 -1.66 -79.93
CA ALA A 828 -37.53 -2.33 -81.12
C ALA A 828 -38.60 -2.44 -82.23
N HIS A 829 -39.85 -2.76 -81.87
CA HIS A 829 -40.95 -2.83 -82.82
C HIS A 829 -41.37 -1.45 -83.37
N LEU A 830 -41.39 -0.42 -82.50
CA LEU A 830 -41.65 0.95 -82.93
C LEU A 830 -40.54 1.49 -83.83
N GLY A 831 -39.29 1.06 -83.64
CA GLY A 831 -38.19 1.43 -84.54
C GLY A 831 -38.40 1.01 -86.00
N GLU A 832 -39.22 -0.01 -86.25
CA GLU A 832 -39.60 -0.44 -87.61
C GLU A 832 -40.86 0.26 -88.15
N THR A 833 -41.72 0.81 -87.27
CA THR A 833 -43.09 1.22 -87.61
C THR A 833 -43.39 2.71 -87.38
N ASP A 834 -42.82 3.33 -86.35
CA ASP A 834 -43.04 4.72 -85.93
C ASP A 834 -41.85 5.22 -85.10
N THR A 835 -40.89 5.89 -85.76
CA THR A 835 -39.62 6.31 -85.14
C THR A 835 -39.81 7.48 -84.15
N ASP A 836 -40.77 8.36 -84.39
CA ASP A 836 -41.02 9.50 -83.49
C ASP A 836 -41.59 8.98 -82.16
N ARG A 837 -42.56 8.08 -82.23
CA ARG A 837 -43.12 7.41 -81.04
C ARG A 837 -42.11 6.50 -80.35
N MET A 838 -41.18 5.88 -81.08
CA MET A 838 -40.07 5.13 -80.49
C MET A 838 -39.20 6.03 -79.60
N LEU A 839 -38.84 7.23 -80.07
CA LEU A 839 -38.00 8.17 -79.33
C LEU A 839 -38.71 8.65 -78.05
N GLU A 840 -40.01 8.97 -78.13
CA GLU A 840 -40.82 9.34 -76.95
C GLU A 840 -40.81 8.23 -75.88
N VAL A 841 -41.02 6.97 -76.28
CA VAL A 841 -41.00 5.83 -75.35
C VAL A 841 -39.60 5.59 -74.77
N LEU A 842 -38.55 5.83 -75.55
CA LEU A 842 -37.17 5.69 -75.10
C LEU A 842 -36.77 6.78 -74.09
N GLU A 843 -37.25 8.01 -74.27
CA GLU A 843 -37.08 9.11 -73.32
C GLU A 843 -37.81 8.81 -72.00
N GLU A 844 -39.09 8.43 -72.07
CA GLU A 844 -39.89 8.00 -70.91
C GLU A 844 -39.26 6.81 -70.17
N PHE A 845 -38.67 5.86 -70.91
CA PHE A 845 -37.95 4.75 -70.31
C PHE A 845 -36.64 5.17 -69.63
N SER A 846 -35.93 6.14 -70.18
CA SER A 846 -34.74 6.72 -69.55
C SER A 846 -35.09 7.46 -68.25
N GLU A 847 -36.14 8.30 -68.29
CA GLU A 847 -36.64 9.01 -67.10
C GLU A 847 -37.10 8.05 -66.01
N PHE A 848 -37.86 7.01 -66.38
CA PHE A 848 -38.27 5.96 -65.45
C PHE A 848 -37.08 5.29 -64.76
N LEU A 849 -36.03 4.92 -65.51
CA LEU A 849 -34.84 4.32 -64.95
C LEU A 849 -34.11 5.29 -64.01
N GLN A 850 -33.84 6.52 -64.46
CA GLN A 850 -33.14 7.52 -63.64
C GLN A 850 -33.86 7.79 -62.32
N ARG A 851 -35.19 7.99 -62.37
CA ARG A 851 -36.02 8.25 -61.19
C ARG A 851 -36.11 7.04 -60.26
N SER A 852 -36.26 5.84 -60.82
CA SER A 852 -36.26 4.61 -60.02
C SER A 852 -34.94 4.41 -59.24
N TYR A 853 -33.81 4.90 -59.76
CA TYR A 853 -32.50 4.83 -59.11
C TYR A 853 -32.16 6.04 -58.23
N SER A 854 -32.68 7.24 -58.51
CA SER A 854 -32.38 8.47 -57.77
C SER A 854 -33.11 8.59 -56.43
N MET A 855 -34.21 7.85 -56.24
CA MET A 855 -34.98 7.76 -54.98
C MET A 855 -34.21 7.11 -53.80
N ARG A 856 -32.89 6.99 -53.87
CA ARG A 856 -31.97 6.40 -52.86
C ARG A 856 -31.60 7.37 -51.70
N ASN A 857 -32.50 8.25 -51.29
CA ASN A 857 -32.21 9.24 -50.24
C ASN A 857 -32.30 8.69 -48.80
N GLU A 858 -31.59 9.36 -47.89
CA GLU A 858 -31.19 8.92 -46.54
C GLU A 858 -32.34 8.74 -45.53
N GLU A 859 -33.57 9.18 -45.84
CA GLU A 859 -34.70 9.25 -44.89
C GLU A 859 -35.84 8.22 -45.15
N GLY A 860 -35.74 7.34 -46.15
CA GLY A 860 -36.72 6.28 -46.40
C GLY A 860 -38.10 6.73 -46.93
N LEU A 861 -38.30 8.03 -47.19
CA LEU A 861 -39.51 8.62 -47.78
C LEU A 861 -39.16 9.45 -49.03
N VAL A 862 -40.11 9.59 -49.95
CA VAL A 862 -39.97 10.34 -51.21
C VAL A 862 -41.08 11.38 -51.36
N SER A 863 -40.86 12.44 -52.12
CA SER A 863 -41.94 13.39 -52.38
C SER A 863 -43.05 12.72 -53.19
N MET A 864 -44.31 13.06 -52.89
CA MET A 864 -45.46 12.55 -53.64
C MET A 864 -45.39 12.96 -55.12
N GLU A 865 -44.79 14.11 -55.42
CA GLU A 865 -44.54 14.58 -56.78
C GLU A 865 -43.59 13.65 -57.54
N ASP A 866 -42.43 13.31 -56.96
CA ASP A 866 -41.46 12.39 -57.59
C ASP A 866 -42.07 10.99 -57.84
N GLU A 867 -42.91 10.51 -56.92
CA GLU A 867 -43.59 9.21 -57.05
C GLU A 867 -44.68 9.21 -58.14
N LEU A 868 -45.46 10.30 -58.24
CA LEU A 868 -46.47 10.48 -59.29
C LEU A 868 -45.83 10.57 -60.67
N GLU A 869 -44.71 11.27 -60.75
CA GLU A 869 -43.91 11.42 -61.97
C GLU A 869 -43.32 10.06 -62.43
N LEU A 870 -42.74 9.28 -61.51
CA LEU A 870 -42.29 7.92 -61.80
C LEU A 870 -43.45 7.04 -62.32
N THR A 871 -44.63 7.16 -61.68
CA THR A 871 -45.84 6.44 -62.09
C THR A 871 -46.31 6.87 -63.49
N ARG A 872 -46.17 8.15 -63.84
CA ARG A 872 -46.55 8.69 -65.14
C ARG A 872 -45.69 8.10 -66.26
N SER A 873 -44.37 8.07 -66.09
CA SER A 873 -43.47 7.43 -67.06
C SER A 873 -43.79 5.95 -67.23
N TYR A 874 -44.06 5.23 -66.14
CA TYR A 874 -44.52 3.84 -66.21
C TYR A 874 -45.80 3.67 -67.06
N VAL A 875 -46.81 4.50 -66.82
CA VAL A 875 -48.09 4.45 -67.55
C VAL A 875 -47.89 4.77 -69.03
N ASN A 876 -47.09 5.78 -69.37
CA ASN A 876 -46.83 6.18 -70.75
C ASN A 876 -46.16 5.06 -71.54
N ILE A 877 -45.19 4.37 -70.94
CA ILE A 877 -44.56 3.16 -71.52
C ILE A 877 -45.61 2.06 -71.77
N GLN A 878 -46.51 1.80 -70.83
CA GLN A 878 -47.56 0.79 -71.01
C GLN A 878 -48.61 1.19 -72.06
N LYS A 879 -48.97 2.48 -72.16
CA LYS A 879 -49.87 2.99 -73.20
C LYS A 879 -49.29 2.81 -74.60
N ALA A 880 -47.98 2.99 -74.78
CA ALA A 880 -47.33 2.71 -76.05
C ALA A 880 -47.42 1.22 -76.45
N ARG A 881 -47.41 0.33 -75.46
CA ARG A 881 -47.52 -1.11 -75.68
C ARG A 881 -48.95 -1.59 -75.98
N PHE A 882 -49.94 -1.08 -75.25
CA PHE A 882 -51.31 -1.59 -75.29
C PHE A 882 -52.30 -0.72 -76.08
N GLY A 883 -51.88 0.48 -76.50
CA GLY A 883 -52.69 1.40 -77.28
C GLY A 883 -54.00 1.77 -76.58
N GLU A 884 -55.09 1.84 -77.35
CA GLU A 884 -56.44 2.21 -76.90
C GLU A 884 -57.04 1.26 -75.84
N LYS A 885 -56.42 0.11 -75.57
CA LYS A 885 -56.90 -0.83 -74.54
C LYS A 885 -56.66 -0.35 -73.10
N LEU A 886 -55.80 0.66 -72.89
CA LEU A 886 -55.48 1.20 -71.59
C LEU A 886 -55.73 2.71 -71.56
N MET A 887 -56.83 3.12 -70.91
CA MET A 887 -57.09 4.52 -70.59
C MET A 887 -56.69 4.80 -69.15
N VAL A 888 -56.09 5.98 -68.90
CA VAL A 888 -55.70 6.37 -67.54
C VAL A 888 -56.10 7.83 -67.30
N ASN A 889 -56.90 8.04 -66.25
CA ASN A 889 -57.38 9.34 -65.80
C ASN A 889 -56.63 9.77 -64.54
N TRP A 890 -56.25 11.04 -64.47
CA TRP A 890 -55.49 11.62 -63.35
C TRP A 890 -56.27 12.77 -62.73
N GLU A 891 -56.54 12.69 -61.43
CA GLU A 891 -57.18 13.75 -60.64
C GLU A 891 -56.29 14.08 -59.42
N ILE A 892 -55.36 15.02 -59.59
CA ILE A 892 -54.31 15.30 -58.60
C ILE A 892 -54.58 16.66 -57.93
N GLY A 893 -54.74 16.67 -56.60
CA GLY A 893 -54.80 17.86 -55.76
C GLY A 893 -53.42 18.37 -55.30
N GLU A 894 -53.35 19.08 -54.16
CA GLU A 894 -52.06 19.52 -53.57
C GLU A 894 -51.21 18.32 -53.13
N SER A 895 -49.94 18.26 -53.56
CA SER A 895 -49.07 17.07 -53.44
C SER A 895 -47.70 17.36 -52.80
N HIS A 896 -47.64 18.17 -51.74
CA HIS A 896 -46.38 18.50 -51.04
C HIS A 896 -46.00 17.48 -49.94
N LEU A 897 -46.69 16.35 -49.85
CA LEU A 897 -46.46 15.34 -48.82
C LEU A 897 -45.35 14.37 -49.21
N LYS A 898 -44.68 13.80 -48.21
CA LYS A 898 -43.75 12.70 -48.39
C LYS A 898 -44.47 11.37 -48.18
N ILE A 899 -44.25 10.40 -49.07
CA ILE A 899 -44.82 9.06 -49.01
C ILE A 899 -43.74 7.99 -49.17
N PRO A 900 -44.00 6.74 -48.76
CA PRO A 900 -43.07 5.66 -49.02
C PRO A 900 -42.90 5.47 -50.54
N PRO A 901 -41.68 5.20 -51.01
CA PRO A 901 -41.40 5.00 -52.43
C PRO A 901 -42.16 3.81 -53.01
N LEU A 902 -42.54 3.89 -54.28
CA LEU A 902 -43.30 2.86 -55.02
C LEU A 902 -44.70 2.60 -54.44
N SER A 903 -45.23 3.47 -53.59
CA SER A 903 -46.58 3.31 -53.02
C SER A 903 -47.68 3.48 -54.05
N ILE A 904 -47.52 4.42 -54.99
CA ILE A 904 -48.54 4.69 -56.02
C ILE A 904 -48.25 3.81 -57.23
N GLN A 905 -46.98 3.74 -57.65
CA GLN A 905 -46.58 2.97 -58.82
C GLN A 905 -46.99 1.49 -58.70
N THR A 906 -46.80 0.87 -57.53
CA THR A 906 -47.17 -0.53 -57.32
C THR A 906 -48.68 -0.77 -57.43
N LEU A 907 -49.50 0.18 -56.96
CA LEU A 907 -50.96 0.07 -57.02
C LEU A 907 -51.44 0.18 -58.48
N VAL A 908 -50.89 1.15 -59.21
CA VAL A 908 -51.17 1.35 -60.64
C VAL A 908 -50.70 0.17 -61.48
N GLU A 909 -49.53 -0.40 -61.19
CA GLU A 909 -49.03 -1.59 -61.86
C GLU A 909 -49.98 -2.79 -61.67
N ASN A 910 -50.51 -2.98 -60.47
CA ASN A 910 -51.46 -4.06 -60.20
C ASN A 910 -52.79 -3.83 -60.94
N ALA A 911 -53.32 -2.60 -60.91
CA ALA A 911 -54.53 -2.22 -61.65
C ALA A 911 -54.40 -2.52 -63.16
N ILE A 912 -53.25 -2.20 -63.75
CA ILE A 912 -52.99 -2.46 -65.18
C ILE A 912 -52.82 -3.97 -65.45
N ASN A 913 -51.87 -4.62 -64.78
CA ASN A 913 -51.47 -5.99 -65.14
C ASN A 913 -52.47 -7.06 -64.70
N HIS A 914 -53.09 -6.88 -63.54
CA HIS A 914 -54.02 -7.87 -62.97
C HIS A 914 -55.48 -7.49 -63.18
N GLY A 915 -55.80 -6.20 -63.34
CA GLY A 915 -57.14 -5.72 -63.68
C GLY A 915 -57.37 -5.60 -65.18
N ILE A 916 -56.83 -4.54 -65.80
CA ILE A 916 -57.17 -4.13 -67.17
C ILE A 916 -56.71 -5.13 -68.23
N LEU A 917 -55.47 -5.63 -68.17
CA LEU A 917 -54.94 -6.52 -69.22
C LEU A 917 -55.63 -7.88 -69.29
N ASN A 918 -56.31 -8.30 -68.23
CA ASN A 918 -57.09 -9.53 -68.21
C ASN A 918 -58.52 -9.33 -68.77
N LYS A 919 -58.91 -8.10 -69.08
CA LYS A 919 -60.21 -7.74 -69.68
C LYS A 919 -60.06 -7.62 -71.20
N ILE A 920 -60.87 -8.35 -71.96
CA ILE A 920 -60.74 -8.50 -73.42
C ILE A 920 -60.86 -7.14 -74.14
N ASP A 921 -61.81 -6.32 -73.70
CA ASP A 921 -62.18 -5.03 -74.29
C ASP A 921 -61.28 -3.85 -73.82
N GLY A 922 -60.31 -4.11 -72.94
CA GLY A 922 -59.55 -3.06 -72.27
C GLY A 922 -60.35 -2.37 -71.16
N GLY A 923 -59.82 -1.25 -70.64
CA GLY A 923 -60.45 -0.52 -69.54
C GLY A 923 -59.69 0.72 -69.08
N THR A 924 -60.15 1.30 -67.97
CA THR A 924 -59.73 2.58 -67.42
C THR A 924 -59.18 2.43 -66.01
N VAL A 925 -58.01 3.02 -65.75
CA VAL A 925 -57.47 3.22 -64.40
C VAL A 925 -57.57 4.70 -64.03
N SER A 926 -58.15 5.02 -62.88
CA SER A 926 -58.23 6.38 -62.34
C SER A 926 -57.35 6.52 -61.12
N ILE A 927 -56.48 7.52 -61.11
CA ILE A 927 -55.55 7.84 -60.02
C ILE A 927 -55.99 9.17 -59.42
N GLN A 928 -56.36 9.17 -58.14
CA GLN A 928 -56.89 10.35 -57.45
C GLN A 928 -56.09 10.66 -56.19
N VAL A 929 -55.79 11.94 -55.97
CA VAL A 929 -55.14 12.46 -54.75
C VAL A 929 -55.99 13.64 -54.26
N GLN A 930 -56.68 13.47 -53.14
CA GLN A 930 -57.64 14.45 -52.61
C GLN A 930 -57.41 14.71 -51.12
N ARG A 931 -57.64 15.95 -50.68
CA ARG A 931 -57.49 16.35 -49.27
C ARG A 931 -58.84 16.23 -48.54
N GLU A 932 -58.89 15.45 -47.46
CA GLU A 932 -60.06 15.22 -46.63
C GLU A 932 -59.76 15.54 -45.15
N ALA A 933 -60.43 16.53 -44.56
CA ALA A 933 -60.48 16.77 -43.10
C ALA A 933 -59.14 16.71 -42.32
N GLY A 934 -58.03 17.14 -42.93
CA GLY A 934 -56.69 17.12 -42.32
C GLY A 934 -55.74 16.09 -42.95
N ASP A 935 -56.29 15.07 -43.61
CA ASP A 935 -55.56 13.98 -44.25
C ASP A 935 -55.55 14.16 -45.77
N THR A 936 -54.63 13.49 -46.46
CA THR A 936 -54.66 13.31 -47.92
C THR A 936 -54.96 11.86 -48.26
N LEU A 937 -56.07 11.64 -48.98
CA LEU A 937 -56.49 10.34 -49.47
C LEU A 937 -55.93 10.11 -50.88
N VAL A 938 -55.20 9.02 -51.05
CA VAL A 938 -54.74 8.54 -52.35
C VAL A 938 -55.57 7.31 -52.72
N SER A 939 -56.22 7.32 -53.89
CA SER A 939 -57.03 6.20 -54.38
C SER A 939 -56.69 5.85 -55.84
N ILE A 940 -56.67 4.54 -56.11
CA ILE A 940 -56.49 3.95 -57.43
C ILE A 940 -57.71 3.07 -57.72
N VAL A 941 -58.39 3.34 -58.83
CA VAL A 941 -59.63 2.65 -59.23
C VAL A 941 -59.47 2.10 -60.63
N ASP A 942 -59.72 0.80 -60.82
CA ASP A 942 -59.81 0.19 -62.15
C ASP A 942 -61.18 -0.43 -62.38
N ASP A 943 -61.59 -0.49 -63.65
CA ASP A 943 -62.82 -1.16 -64.11
C ASP A 943 -62.55 -2.56 -64.70
N GLY A 944 -61.45 -3.20 -64.27
CA GLY A 944 -60.97 -4.47 -64.79
C GLY A 944 -61.76 -5.69 -64.34
N VAL A 945 -61.13 -6.85 -64.37
CA VAL A 945 -61.78 -8.14 -64.01
C VAL A 945 -62.15 -8.27 -62.53
N GLY A 946 -61.59 -7.43 -61.66
CA GLY A 946 -61.81 -7.49 -60.21
C GLY A 946 -61.29 -8.77 -59.53
N MET A 947 -61.56 -8.92 -58.23
CA MET A 947 -61.13 -10.04 -57.40
C MET A 947 -62.31 -10.70 -56.67
N SER A 948 -62.21 -12.01 -56.44
CA SER A 948 -63.20 -12.75 -55.63
C SER A 948 -63.13 -12.34 -54.15
N PRO A 949 -64.25 -12.43 -53.40
CA PRO A 949 -64.28 -12.13 -51.96
C PRO A 949 -63.25 -12.94 -51.16
N GLU A 950 -63.07 -14.22 -51.49
CA GLU A 950 -62.07 -15.10 -50.86
C GLU A 950 -60.62 -14.67 -51.12
N LYS A 951 -60.36 -13.97 -52.23
CA LYS A 951 -59.04 -13.45 -52.58
C LYS A 951 -58.76 -12.12 -51.88
N VAL A 952 -59.77 -11.27 -51.72
CA VAL A 952 -59.67 -10.04 -50.92
C VAL A 952 -59.43 -10.38 -49.45
N GLU A 953 -60.22 -11.30 -48.88
CA GLU A 953 -60.07 -11.74 -47.49
C GLU A 953 -58.69 -12.37 -47.23
N ARG A 954 -58.16 -13.16 -48.19
CA ARG A 954 -56.79 -13.70 -48.10
C ARG A 954 -55.70 -12.63 -48.12
N ILE A 955 -55.85 -11.58 -48.93
CA ILE A 955 -54.89 -10.46 -48.96
C ILE A 955 -54.93 -9.67 -47.64
N GLU A 956 -56.08 -9.63 -46.98
CA GLU A 956 -56.24 -8.98 -45.67
C GLU A 956 -55.80 -9.85 -44.47
N THR A 957 -55.80 -11.19 -44.59
CA THR A 957 -55.59 -12.13 -43.47
C THR A 957 -54.31 -12.97 -43.50
N GLU A 958 -53.76 -13.35 -44.67
CA GLU A 958 -52.61 -14.28 -44.75
C GLU A 958 -51.26 -13.60 -45.04
N THR A 959 -50.24 -13.95 -44.26
CA THR A 959 -48.83 -13.54 -44.44
C THR A 959 -47.98 -14.52 -45.26
N LEU A 960 -48.46 -15.14 -46.35
CA LEU A 960 -47.58 -15.84 -47.32
C LEU A 960 -48.25 -16.22 -48.67
N GLY A 961 -47.67 -15.75 -49.79
CA GLY A 961 -47.67 -16.48 -51.08
C GLY A 961 -48.16 -15.77 -52.34
N SER A 962 -47.22 -15.18 -53.11
CA SER A 962 -47.23 -14.85 -54.56
C SER A 962 -47.46 -13.40 -55.02
N GLY A 963 -48.00 -12.49 -54.19
CA GLY A 963 -48.18 -11.07 -54.54
C GLY A 963 -47.32 -10.12 -53.71
N VAL A 964 -46.02 -10.01 -54.01
CA VAL A 964 -45.05 -9.27 -53.16
C VAL A 964 -45.33 -7.75 -53.09
N GLY A 965 -45.98 -7.16 -54.11
CA GLY A 965 -46.14 -5.70 -54.23
C GLY A 965 -47.16 -5.04 -53.28
N LEU A 966 -48.41 -5.52 -53.28
CA LEU A 966 -49.49 -4.91 -52.46
C LEU A 966 -49.22 -5.06 -50.97
N MET A 967 -48.79 -6.25 -50.55
CA MET A 967 -48.52 -6.56 -49.14
C MET A 967 -47.37 -5.72 -48.58
N ASN A 968 -46.28 -5.55 -49.36
CA ASN A 968 -45.16 -4.72 -48.94
C ASN A 968 -45.54 -3.24 -48.87
N THR A 969 -46.46 -2.80 -49.72
CA THR A 969 -46.98 -1.43 -49.69
C THR A 969 -47.88 -1.21 -48.48
N ASP A 970 -48.82 -2.12 -48.19
CA ASP A 970 -49.67 -2.09 -46.98
C ASP A 970 -48.84 -2.08 -45.69
N ARG A 971 -47.85 -2.97 -45.59
CA ARG A 971 -46.98 -3.06 -44.42
C ARG A 971 -46.19 -1.77 -44.16
N ARG A 972 -45.72 -1.11 -45.23
CA ARG A 972 -44.99 0.17 -45.13
C ARG A 972 -45.92 1.31 -44.70
N LEU A 973 -47.12 1.37 -45.27
CA LEU A 973 -48.12 2.37 -44.90
C LEU A 973 -48.54 2.23 -43.43
N ARG A 974 -48.84 1.02 -42.96
CA ARG A 974 -49.16 0.77 -41.53
C ARG A 974 -48.02 1.16 -40.60
N LYS A 975 -46.77 0.92 -41.00
CA LYS A 975 -45.58 1.24 -40.19
C LYS A 975 -45.35 2.74 -40.07
N ILE A 976 -45.66 3.51 -41.11
CA ILE A 976 -45.32 4.94 -41.18
C ILE A 976 -46.52 5.83 -40.79
N PHE A 977 -47.73 5.47 -41.21
CA PHE A 977 -48.96 6.26 -41.02
C PHE A 977 -49.99 5.60 -40.11
N GLY A 978 -49.71 4.42 -39.55
CA GLY A 978 -50.62 3.69 -38.64
C GLY A 978 -51.79 2.98 -39.35
N GLU A 979 -52.21 3.45 -40.52
CA GLU A 979 -53.24 2.81 -41.36
C GLU A 979 -52.64 2.19 -42.64
N GLY A 980 -53.24 1.09 -43.08
CA GLY A 980 -52.83 0.35 -44.28
C GLY A 980 -53.67 0.67 -45.52
N LEU A 981 -53.57 -0.19 -46.53
CA LEU A 981 -54.43 -0.16 -47.72
C LEU A 981 -55.86 -0.58 -47.35
N ARG A 982 -56.84 0.10 -47.96
CA ARG A 982 -58.23 -0.32 -47.98
C ARG A 982 -58.56 -0.81 -49.39
N ILE A 983 -58.95 -2.08 -49.51
CA ILE A 983 -59.18 -2.73 -50.80
C ILE A 983 -60.65 -3.13 -50.90
N TYR A 984 -61.33 -2.66 -51.94
CA TYR A 984 -62.68 -3.10 -52.31
C TYR A 984 -62.64 -3.62 -53.74
N SER A 985 -63.07 -4.86 -53.97
CA SER A 985 -63.11 -5.42 -55.32
C SER A 985 -64.25 -6.39 -55.48
N SER A 986 -64.77 -6.50 -56.70
CA SER A 986 -65.82 -7.44 -57.06
C SER A 986 -65.58 -7.97 -58.47
N GLU A 987 -65.79 -9.28 -58.67
CA GLU A 987 -65.58 -9.91 -59.98
C GLU A 987 -66.42 -9.23 -61.07
N GLY A 988 -65.75 -8.84 -62.16
CA GLY A 988 -66.34 -8.16 -63.31
C GLY A 988 -66.66 -6.68 -63.12
N GLN A 989 -66.41 -6.09 -61.94
CA GLN A 989 -66.66 -4.66 -61.66
C GLN A 989 -65.38 -3.85 -61.37
N GLY A 990 -64.23 -4.52 -61.25
CA GLY A 990 -62.93 -3.88 -61.03
C GLY A 990 -62.48 -3.82 -59.56
N THR A 991 -61.47 -3.00 -59.28
CA THR A 991 -60.83 -2.88 -57.96
C THR A 991 -60.65 -1.41 -57.58
N PHE A 992 -60.96 -1.10 -56.33
CA PHE A 992 -60.69 0.17 -55.66
C PHE A 992 -59.68 -0.07 -54.54
N VAL A 993 -58.57 0.67 -54.54
CA VAL A 993 -57.55 0.63 -53.48
C VAL A 993 -57.27 2.05 -53.01
N SER A 994 -57.28 2.29 -51.70
CA SER A 994 -56.93 3.61 -51.14
C SER A 994 -56.10 3.54 -49.86
N PHE A 995 -55.41 4.64 -49.56
CA PHE A 995 -54.71 4.86 -48.29
C PHE A 995 -54.68 6.34 -47.92
N LYS A 996 -54.48 6.61 -46.63
CA LYS A 996 -54.40 7.96 -46.06
C LYS A 996 -52.96 8.34 -45.72
N VAL A 997 -52.64 9.61 -45.90
CA VAL A 997 -51.36 10.24 -45.57
C VAL A 997 -51.65 11.47 -44.70
N PHE A 998 -50.92 11.60 -43.58
CA PHE A 998 -51.09 12.66 -42.57
C PHE A 998 -50.00 13.72 -42.67
#